data_AF-A0A8J4AU06-F1
#
_entry.id   AF-A0A8J4AU06-F1
#
_cell.length_a   1.000
_cell.length_b   1.000
_cell.length_c   1.000
_cell.angle_alpha   90.00
_cell.angle_beta   90.00
_cell.angle_gamma   90.00
#
_symmetry.space_group_name_H-M   'P 1'
#
loop_
_entity.id
_entity.type
_entity.pdbx_description
1 polymer ?
#
loop_
_entity_poly.entity_id
_entity_poly.type
_entity_poly.pdbx_seq_one_letter_code
_entity_poly.pdbx_strand_id
1 'polypeptide(L)'
;MELLSGVLCREAIALLRDDGADLYFDTGAQTTAFVDALAGGSATMCEPFLDSMCDASSSSDREASVWRRLMRDGLRAAFAPAAKLTDAAGFERPLVVLDRITSTQRLQQCLAALLLSDVEAAVHARPGQAAQALEQSCVLGPLLGASPMPKPQDALHFYKVTSPARQAFLETRGYPKNQSAGQTCRTVLQAMMARVQDGAGHLMLRLSRVKDGGLSREALLSWVSAVGRVNVVRRAFGETQEMRNQQDVADFLAGGSDGFLINVTGGCLRLAQPFVNGWLDLYRNGADPLAVVAAGAAAAPPALPRFADLFEKHLRPDYYRTQRHRLGDLSGVYNTTGSRGSGGFTADDDPPTTAPPLLAPGEAVGGEGAPSFMADVFFLTQLMMHVGPIPSVYRRRAILHRFRQRYQMEMGLAAGGDGDGEGGLDPAEVRGGRDPWANPLATEMRLYDDCVESHLDEPLFADNLTAFAVLELDWMAWLSRGGAGNPASVMQLVPEYVLGDALDWLTAVLYAGRADLVAAKPIAVIMRAVVTLLNANDVVRSAMLQNKIVNLLLAMLASQLQNVQAREARGLALAPDRMSTGERALVGAVLGAPVTQRDLIPALLRAHVNAELVVGLDVDKDSYDKYGMRYHIDKILEELMKDSVLKRCLTDLAAAATANGPTEMQQSGDGGAAAAAASFSSSSSSGTSRPFVEPGLFSDYASGIVNTVMHYFKDGLDRLADIYAIERSKADAAAWATLPAEERQRKEDFYRGQQRAAVGFLSMGVANLKWLNTLTADPLIAAAFLHEPLLGKTAFLVVSSLELLLGDACKQLQVKKPEQYGFDLPVLVGAVLALQLQLGRHDRFVQAVVSEPDYSDEIMSRALRHLETHHQAHLETRLRTFLARTGELRGTVMPPVTTAATATAAATAAAGTASPGLETLASEQQQRPTGLLCEAVQVPGIEHLDAEVDKLYAADLGPLSIGEYDSTVPGGYFKEMARLADQDSGASRKKMRQLAKEFNDMQPGGRMALPCLAAAAIFLQQDSARIDKMRAVITGPEGTPYEGGLFVFDIFCPAGYPNDPPVMMVYNTGGGKARYNPNLYADGKVCLSLLGTYNSGHTSEKWNPALSSIYQVLLSIQSQILVTDPMTNEPLSETMAGTAEGSAKTAEYNSRLQLLVMRHAMADMLMHPPPGTQEIVFRHFRLLRHRIAITVRRWVREAPSADLRGKLDEQAARLLELLGKL
;
A
#
# COMPACT_ATOMS: atom_id res chain seq x y z
N MET A 1 -64.34 -23.11 21.44
CA MET A 1 -62.88 -23.14 21.64
C MET A 1 -62.23 -21.90 21.02
N GLU A 2 -62.40 -21.61 19.73
CA GLU A 2 -61.87 -20.36 19.10
C GLU A 2 -62.50 -19.06 19.63
N LEU A 3 -63.82 -19.05 19.90
CA LEU A 3 -64.49 -17.89 20.51
C LEU A 3 -64.06 -17.64 21.97
N LEU A 4 -63.60 -18.68 22.66
CA LEU A 4 -63.05 -18.59 24.01
C LEU A 4 -61.58 -18.16 23.97
N SER A 5 -60.78 -18.53 22.96
CA SER A 5 -59.38 -18.11 22.87
C SER A 5 -59.25 -16.60 22.67
N GLY A 6 -60.07 -15.97 21.82
CA GLY A 6 -59.99 -14.52 21.58
C GLY A 6 -60.39 -13.63 22.77
N VAL A 7 -61.32 -14.08 23.61
CA VAL A 7 -61.70 -13.35 24.84
C VAL A 7 -60.69 -13.61 25.95
N LEU A 8 -60.30 -14.86 26.16
CA LEU A 8 -59.30 -15.24 27.16
C LEU A 8 -57.92 -14.63 26.86
N CYS A 9 -57.53 -14.50 25.59
CA CYS A 9 -56.28 -13.83 25.22
C CYS A 9 -56.31 -12.33 25.53
N ARG A 10 -57.45 -11.65 25.32
CA ARG A 10 -57.59 -10.22 25.68
C ARG A 10 -57.60 -10.00 27.19
N GLU A 11 -58.30 -10.85 27.94
CA GLU A 11 -58.23 -10.87 29.41
C GLU A 11 -56.81 -11.16 29.90
N ALA A 12 -56.11 -12.12 29.29
CA ALA A 12 -54.71 -12.42 29.60
C ALA A 12 -53.79 -11.23 29.31
N ILE A 13 -53.93 -10.55 28.17
CA ILE A 13 -53.17 -9.33 27.86
C ILE A 13 -53.48 -8.22 28.88
N ALA A 14 -54.74 -8.10 29.34
CA ALA A 14 -55.13 -7.12 30.35
C ALA A 14 -54.49 -7.42 31.72
N LEU A 15 -54.38 -8.69 32.10
CA LEU A 15 -53.71 -9.17 33.31
C LEU A 15 -52.19 -8.96 33.27
N LEU A 16 -51.58 -9.01 32.08
CA LEU A 16 -50.14 -8.82 31.85
C LEU A 16 -49.73 -7.34 31.68
N ARG A 17 -50.63 -6.37 31.95
CA ARG A 17 -50.31 -4.94 31.89
C ARG A 17 -49.51 -4.53 33.12
N ASP A 18 -48.31 -4.05 32.88
CA ASP A 18 -47.39 -3.53 33.89
C ASP A 18 -47.43 -2.00 33.91
N ASP A 19 -48.18 -1.41 34.85
CA ASP A 19 -48.02 -0.02 35.29
C ASP A 19 -46.95 -0.04 36.39
N GLY A 20 -45.71 0.30 36.03
CA GLY A 20 -44.49 0.05 36.82
C GLY A 20 -44.33 0.80 38.14
N ALA A 21 -45.34 0.84 39.01
CA ALA A 21 -45.26 1.48 40.33
C ALA A 21 -46.03 0.78 41.47
N ASP A 22 -46.76 -0.32 41.23
CA ASP A 22 -47.56 -0.93 42.30
C ASP A 22 -46.82 -2.04 43.04
N LEU A 23 -46.07 -1.63 44.09
CA LEU A 23 -45.47 -2.49 45.12
C LEU A 23 -46.50 -3.33 45.94
N TYR A 24 -47.81 -3.24 45.62
CA TYR A 24 -48.91 -3.76 46.43
C TYR A 24 -49.81 -4.82 45.74
N PHE A 25 -49.60 -5.17 44.47
CA PHE A 25 -50.47 -6.12 43.74
C PHE A 25 -49.72 -7.30 43.07
N ASP A 26 -50.37 -8.47 43.01
CA ASP A 26 -49.88 -9.73 42.39
C ASP A 26 -49.68 -9.65 40.86
N THR A 27 -49.99 -8.53 40.21
CA THR A 27 -49.96 -8.34 38.75
C THR A 27 -48.54 -8.39 38.16
N GLY A 28 -47.54 -7.86 38.88
CA GLY A 28 -46.13 -7.96 38.47
C GLY A 28 -45.62 -9.40 38.41
N ALA A 29 -46.12 -10.27 39.29
CA ALA A 29 -45.77 -11.69 39.31
C ALA A 29 -46.29 -12.45 38.08
N GLN A 30 -47.41 -12.03 37.49
CA GLN A 30 -47.99 -12.68 36.31
C GLN A 30 -47.18 -12.38 35.05
N THR A 31 -46.71 -11.14 34.89
CA THR A 31 -45.80 -10.75 33.80
C THR A 31 -44.48 -11.51 33.89
N THR A 32 -43.87 -11.56 35.08
CA THR A 32 -42.64 -12.35 35.31
C THR A 32 -42.87 -13.83 35.03
N ALA A 33 -43.98 -14.42 35.50
CA ALA A 33 -44.30 -15.83 35.25
C ALA A 33 -44.52 -16.13 33.76
N PHE A 34 -45.14 -15.21 33.01
CA PHE A 34 -45.31 -15.35 31.56
C PHE A 34 -43.96 -15.29 30.83
N VAL A 35 -43.11 -14.31 31.19
CA VAL A 35 -41.74 -14.18 30.66
C VAL A 35 -40.91 -15.41 30.97
N ASP A 36 -40.98 -15.93 32.20
CA ASP A 36 -40.29 -17.15 32.62
C ASP A 36 -40.81 -18.40 31.90
N ALA A 37 -42.13 -18.49 31.65
CA ALA A 37 -42.72 -19.59 30.90
C ALA A 37 -42.33 -19.55 29.42
N LEU A 38 -42.24 -18.36 28.83
CA LEU A 38 -41.76 -18.14 27.46
C LEU A 38 -40.27 -18.45 27.33
N ALA A 39 -39.47 -18.07 28.34
CA ALA A 39 -38.02 -18.29 28.39
C ALA A 39 -37.64 -19.74 28.71
N GLY A 40 -38.41 -20.43 29.56
CA GLY A 40 -38.11 -21.78 30.04
C GLY A 40 -38.39 -22.90 29.04
N GLY A 41 -38.97 -22.58 27.88
CA GLY A 41 -39.35 -23.58 26.86
C GLY A 41 -40.37 -24.61 27.36
N SER A 42 -41.08 -24.30 28.44
CA SER A 42 -41.99 -25.21 29.12
C SER A 42 -43.04 -25.75 28.13
N ALA A 43 -43.38 -27.04 28.25
CA ALA A 43 -44.43 -27.70 27.47
C ALA A 43 -45.85 -27.13 27.73
N THR A 44 -45.96 -26.10 28.57
CA THR A 44 -47.22 -25.48 29.02
C THR A 44 -47.79 -24.44 28.04
N MET A 45 -46.97 -23.75 27.23
CA MET A 45 -47.47 -22.83 26.20
C MET A 45 -47.45 -23.49 24.81
N CYS A 46 -48.64 -23.74 24.26
CA CYS A 46 -48.81 -24.32 22.92
C CYS A 46 -48.86 -23.25 21.82
N GLU A 47 -48.40 -23.60 20.62
CA GLU A 47 -48.35 -22.69 19.45
C GLU A 47 -49.70 -22.02 19.12
N PRO A 48 -50.86 -22.72 19.18
CA PRO A 48 -52.17 -22.09 18.92
C PRO A 48 -52.54 -20.98 19.90
N PHE A 49 -52.03 -21.06 21.14
CA PHE A 49 -52.24 -20.02 22.15
C PHE A 49 -51.43 -18.76 21.82
N LEU A 50 -50.15 -18.90 21.43
CA LEU A 50 -49.30 -17.79 21.00
C LEU A 50 -49.85 -17.11 19.74
N ASP A 51 -50.34 -17.89 18.78
CA ASP A 51 -51.02 -17.36 17.58
C ASP A 51 -52.29 -16.58 17.93
N SER A 52 -53.10 -17.09 18.88
CA SER A 52 -54.33 -16.41 19.34
C SER A 52 -54.01 -15.11 20.10
N MET A 53 -52.91 -15.08 20.85
CA MET A 53 -52.40 -13.88 21.52
C MET A 53 -51.93 -12.82 20.51
N CYS A 54 -51.20 -13.23 19.46
CA CYS A 54 -50.86 -12.36 18.33
C CYS A 54 -52.11 -11.73 17.70
N ASP A 55 -53.14 -12.53 17.39
CA ASP A 55 -54.40 -12.03 16.82
C ASP A 55 -55.11 -11.04 17.73
N ALA A 56 -55.23 -11.36 19.02
CA ALA A 56 -55.81 -10.46 20.01
C ALA A 56 -55.05 -9.11 20.06
N SER A 57 -53.72 -9.16 20.02
CA SER A 57 -52.86 -7.97 20.07
C SER A 57 -52.94 -7.10 18.81
N SER A 58 -53.33 -7.66 17.67
CA SER A 58 -53.50 -6.92 16.40
C SER A 58 -54.72 -5.99 16.39
N SER A 59 -55.60 -6.10 17.40
CA SER A 59 -56.86 -5.36 17.46
C SER A 59 -56.75 -3.95 18.05
N SER A 60 -55.68 -3.63 18.77
CA SER A 60 -55.39 -2.27 19.26
C SER A 60 -53.89 -1.99 19.41
N ASP A 61 -53.45 -0.75 19.12
CA ASP A 61 -52.03 -0.36 19.20
C ASP A 61 -51.43 -0.54 20.60
N ARG A 62 -52.25 -0.32 21.64
CA ARG A 62 -51.84 -0.50 23.04
C ARG A 62 -51.58 -1.97 23.35
N GLU A 63 -52.43 -2.89 22.93
CA GLU A 63 -52.24 -4.32 23.15
C GLU A 63 -51.07 -4.87 22.33
N ALA A 64 -50.90 -4.40 21.09
CA ALA A 64 -49.74 -4.70 20.26
C ALA A 64 -48.43 -4.27 20.94
N SER A 65 -48.41 -3.11 21.60
CA SER A 65 -47.21 -2.63 22.31
C SER A 65 -46.84 -3.49 23.53
N VAL A 66 -47.84 -3.93 24.31
CA VAL A 66 -47.65 -4.81 25.47
C VAL A 66 -47.16 -6.17 25.01
N TRP A 67 -47.80 -6.75 23.99
CA TRP A 67 -47.39 -8.02 23.40
C TRP A 67 -45.95 -7.98 22.87
N ARG A 68 -45.58 -6.92 22.12
CA ARG A 68 -44.21 -6.73 21.64
C ARG A 68 -43.20 -6.64 22.79
N ARG A 69 -43.52 -5.92 23.88
CA ARG A 69 -42.67 -5.84 25.08
C ARG A 69 -42.47 -7.22 25.72
N LEU A 70 -43.55 -7.96 25.96
CA LEU A 70 -43.51 -9.30 26.57
C LEU A 70 -42.71 -10.29 25.71
N MET A 71 -42.92 -10.29 24.40
CA MET A 71 -42.14 -11.12 23.46
C MET A 71 -40.65 -10.77 23.48
N ARG A 72 -40.32 -9.47 23.50
CA ARG A 72 -38.93 -9.00 23.59
C ARG A 72 -38.28 -9.42 24.92
N ASP A 73 -38.97 -9.23 26.04
CA ASP A 73 -38.45 -9.55 27.36
C ASP A 73 -38.33 -11.07 27.58
N GLY A 74 -39.29 -11.86 27.09
CA GLY A 74 -39.23 -13.32 27.10
C GLY A 74 -38.10 -13.90 26.23
N LEU A 75 -37.90 -13.36 25.03
CA LEU A 75 -36.76 -13.75 24.18
C LEU A 75 -35.43 -13.38 24.84
N ARG A 76 -35.27 -12.14 25.35
CA ARG A 76 -34.06 -11.73 26.07
C ARG A 76 -33.79 -12.63 27.28
N ALA A 77 -34.82 -12.95 28.07
CA ALA A 77 -34.70 -13.86 29.20
C ALA A 77 -34.29 -15.28 28.78
N ALA A 78 -34.83 -15.77 27.65
CA ALA A 78 -34.44 -17.08 27.08
C ALA A 78 -32.95 -17.12 26.72
N PHE A 79 -32.40 -16.05 26.16
CA PHE A 79 -31.00 -15.98 25.72
C PHE A 79 -30.00 -15.50 26.80
N ALA A 80 -30.46 -15.01 27.94
CA ALA A 80 -29.57 -14.55 29.01
C ALA A 80 -28.57 -15.62 29.53
N PRO A 81 -28.94 -16.91 29.68
CA PRO A 81 -28.01 -17.98 30.08
C PRO A 81 -26.93 -18.31 29.03
N ALA A 82 -27.22 -18.06 27.75
CA ALA A 82 -26.33 -18.34 26.62
C ALA A 82 -25.00 -17.55 26.67
N ALA A 83 -24.97 -16.44 27.41
CA ALA A 83 -23.79 -15.61 27.57
C ALA A 83 -22.60 -16.28 28.31
N LYS A 84 -22.81 -17.41 29.01
CA LYS A 84 -21.78 -18.02 29.88
C LYS A 84 -20.89 -19.07 29.21
N LEU A 85 -21.17 -19.54 27.98
CA LEU A 85 -20.40 -20.50 27.16
C LEU A 85 -19.89 -21.80 27.84
N THR A 86 -20.30 -22.06 29.07
CA THR A 86 -19.83 -23.17 29.92
C THR A 86 -20.87 -24.28 30.04
N ASP A 87 -22.07 -24.08 29.49
CA ASP A 87 -23.17 -25.04 29.48
C ASP A 87 -23.71 -25.23 28.06
N ALA A 88 -23.30 -26.33 27.40
CA ALA A 88 -23.78 -26.68 26.06
C ALA A 88 -25.29 -26.93 26.02
N ALA A 89 -25.90 -27.42 27.12
CA ALA A 89 -27.34 -27.61 27.22
C ALA A 89 -28.09 -26.27 27.41
N GLY A 90 -27.38 -25.24 27.87
CA GLY A 90 -27.87 -23.87 28.03
C GLY A 90 -28.24 -23.17 26.71
N PHE A 91 -27.69 -23.61 25.56
CA PHE A 91 -28.02 -23.06 24.24
C PHE A 91 -29.20 -23.76 23.55
N GLU A 92 -29.44 -25.03 23.85
CA GLU A 92 -30.53 -25.80 23.22
C GLU A 92 -31.92 -25.24 23.57
N ARG A 93 -32.13 -24.87 24.84
CA ARG A 93 -33.42 -24.30 25.30
C ARG A 93 -33.78 -23.00 24.57
N PRO A 94 -32.89 -21.98 24.48
CA PRO A 94 -33.16 -20.78 23.70
C PRO A 94 -33.44 -21.05 22.21
N LEU A 95 -32.71 -21.99 21.59
CA LEU A 95 -32.93 -22.35 20.18
C LEU A 95 -34.30 -23.01 19.96
N VAL A 96 -34.76 -23.85 20.89
CA VAL A 96 -36.11 -24.44 20.87
C VAL A 96 -37.19 -23.35 21.01
N VAL A 97 -36.96 -22.36 21.88
CA VAL A 97 -37.87 -21.20 22.02
C VAL A 97 -37.95 -20.42 20.70
N LEU A 98 -36.82 -20.18 20.03
CA LEU A 98 -36.79 -19.56 18.70
C LEU A 98 -37.50 -20.39 17.64
N ASP A 99 -37.29 -21.71 17.61
CA ASP A 99 -37.95 -22.59 16.64
C ASP A 99 -39.48 -22.51 16.79
N ARG A 100 -39.98 -22.51 18.04
CA ARG A 100 -41.41 -22.36 18.34
C ARG A 100 -41.94 -20.98 17.97
N ILE A 101 -41.22 -19.90 18.27
CA ILE A 101 -41.62 -18.52 17.91
C ILE A 101 -41.55 -18.28 16.40
N THR A 102 -40.85 -19.13 15.66
CA THR A 102 -40.76 -19.04 14.20
C THR A 102 -41.53 -20.16 13.51
N SER A 103 -42.40 -20.90 14.20
CA SER A 103 -43.14 -22.03 13.63
C SER A 103 -44.30 -21.60 12.73
N THR A 104 -44.92 -20.45 13.03
CA THR A 104 -46.08 -19.93 12.29
C THR A 104 -45.76 -18.61 11.58
N GLN A 105 -46.48 -18.35 10.49
CA GLN A 105 -46.31 -17.11 9.72
C GLN A 105 -46.61 -15.85 10.55
N ARG A 106 -47.56 -15.93 11.48
CA ARG A 106 -47.98 -14.79 12.31
C ARG A 106 -46.92 -14.38 13.34
N LEU A 107 -46.32 -15.36 14.00
CA LEU A 107 -45.24 -15.10 14.94
C LEU A 107 -43.98 -14.59 14.22
N GLN A 108 -43.70 -15.07 13.00
CA GLN A 108 -42.65 -14.52 12.12
C GLN A 108 -42.90 -13.04 11.78
N GLN A 109 -44.13 -12.66 11.45
CA GLN A 109 -44.50 -11.25 11.21
C GLN A 109 -44.37 -10.39 12.48
N CYS A 110 -44.72 -10.93 13.65
CA CYS A 110 -44.52 -10.25 14.93
C CYS A 110 -43.02 -9.99 15.19
N LEU A 111 -42.16 -10.98 14.91
CA LEU A 111 -40.71 -10.84 15.02
C LEU A 111 -40.15 -9.81 14.04
N ALA A 112 -40.65 -9.76 12.79
CA ALA A 112 -40.29 -8.72 11.83
C ALA A 112 -40.65 -7.30 12.34
N ALA A 113 -41.84 -7.14 12.94
CA ALA A 113 -42.24 -5.86 13.53
C ALA A 113 -41.35 -5.46 14.73
N LEU A 114 -40.87 -6.43 15.51
CA LEU A 114 -39.91 -6.17 16.58
C LEU A 114 -38.55 -5.70 16.03
N LEU A 115 -38.06 -6.30 14.95
CA LEU A 115 -36.82 -5.86 14.30
C LEU A 115 -36.91 -4.42 13.81
N LEU A 116 -38.04 -4.02 13.21
CA LEU A 116 -38.27 -2.64 12.78
C LEU A 116 -38.30 -1.67 13.97
N SER A 117 -38.97 -2.05 15.06
CA SER A 117 -38.97 -1.25 16.29
C SER A 117 -37.56 -1.10 16.89
N ASP A 118 -36.73 -2.13 16.78
CA ASP A 118 -35.35 -2.09 17.26
C ASP A 118 -34.47 -1.19 16.36
N VAL A 119 -34.71 -1.17 15.04
CA VAL A 119 -34.08 -0.22 14.10
C VAL A 119 -34.47 1.22 14.43
N GLU A 120 -35.76 1.48 14.62
CA GLU A 120 -36.26 2.79 15.03
C GLU A 120 -35.59 3.26 16.32
N ALA A 121 -35.53 2.41 17.35
CA ALA A 121 -34.88 2.74 18.61
C ALA A 121 -33.39 3.06 18.44
N ALA A 122 -32.67 2.33 17.58
CA ALA A 122 -31.27 2.57 17.32
C ALA A 122 -31.01 3.89 16.58
N VAL A 123 -31.90 4.29 15.65
CA VAL A 123 -31.81 5.58 14.94
C VAL A 123 -31.97 6.77 15.89
N HIS A 124 -32.79 6.62 16.94
CA HIS A 124 -33.01 7.67 17.94
C HIS A 124 -32.00 7.65 19.10
N ALA A 125 -31.11 6.66 19.15
CA ALA A 125 -30.08 6.57 20.19
C ALA A 125 -28.96 7.59 19.97
N ARG A 126 -28.24 7.96 21.05
CA ARG A 126 -27.09 8.85 20.94
C ARG A 126 -25.99 8.22 20.08
N PRO A 127 -25.23 9.00 19.30
CA PRO A 127 -24.03 8.52 18.61
C PRO A 127 -23.10 7.79 19.59
N GLY A 128 -22.76 6.53 19.28
CA GLY A 128 -21.94 5.66 20.12
C GLY A 128 -22.67 4.79 21.14
N GLN A 129 -23.99 4.95 21.30
CA GLN A 129 -24.84 4.01 22.07
C GLN A 129 -25.71 3.13 21.17
N ALA A 130 -25.90 3.50 19.90
CA ALA A 130 -26.73 2.79 18.95
C ALA A 130 -26.26 1.34 18.69
N ALA A 131 -24.95 1.11 18.57
CA ALA A 131 -24.41 -0.22 18.33
C ALA A 131 -24.60 -1.14 19.55
N GLN A 132 -24.36 -0.63 20.75
CA GLN A 132 -24.62 -1.36 22.00
C GLN A 132 -26.12 -1.63 22.20
N ALA A 133 -26.99 -0.69 21.81
CA ALA A 133 -28.44 -0.89 21.85
C ALA A 133 -28.88 -2.01 20.89
N LEU A 134 -28.34 -2.08 19.68
CA LEU A 134 -28.64 -3.18 18.75
C LEU A 134 -28.12 -4.54 19.24
N GLU A 135 -27.00 -4.58 19.97
CA GLU A 135 -26.47 -5.83 20.53
C GLU A 135 -27.18 -6.27 21.82
N GLN A 136 -27.50 -5.34 22.73
CA GLN A 136 -28.01 -5.69 24.06
C GLN A 136 -29.54 -5.59 24.16
N SER A 137 -30.14 -4.71 23.36
CA SER A 137 -31.57 -4.39 23.44
C SER A 137 -32.39 -4.92 22.26
N CYS A 138 -31.77 -5.43 21.19
CA CYS A 138 -32.53 -6.06 20.12
C CYS A 138 -33.01 -7.48 20.51
N VAL A 139 -34.07 -7.95 19.87
CA VAL A 139 -34.55 -9.34 20.00
C VAL A 139 -33.50 -10.38 19.60
N LEU A 140 -32.67 -10.09 18.59
CA LEU A 140 -31.62 -11.03 18.12
C LEU A 140 -30.25 -10.78 18.76
N GLY A 141 -30.09 -9.63 19.41
CA GLY A 141 -28.84 -9.19 20.01
C GLY A 141 -28.26 -10.21 20.99
N PRO A 142 -29.01 -10.70 21.99
CA PRO A 142 -28.51 -11.68 22.96
C PRO A 142 -28.04 -13.02 22.36
N LEU A 143 -28.72 -13.54 21.34
CA LEU A 143 -28.29 -14.75 20.64
C LEU A 143 -26.99 -14.49 19.89
N LEU A 144 -26.97 -13.43 19.07
CA LEU A 144 -25.83 -13.12 18.20
C LEU A 144 -24.63 -12.60 19.01
N GLY A 145 -24.84 -12.02 20.19
CA GLY A 145 -23.78 -11.58 21.10
C GLY A 145 -23.09 -12.73 21.86
N ALA A 146 -23.60 -13.97 21.78
CA ALA A 146 -22.95 -15.13 22.40
C ALA A 146 -21.64 -15.48 21.67
N SER A 147 -20.50 -15.30 22.33
CA SER A 147 -19.19 -15.45 21.68
C SER A 147 -18.04 -15.70 22.66
N PRO A 148 -17.07 -16.58 22.33
CA PRO A 148 -15.87 -16.81 23.13
C PRO A 148 -14.86 -15.65 23.02
N MET A 149 -15.13 -14.64 22.19
CA MET A 149 -14.20 -13.55 21.94
C MET A 149 -13.86 -12.77 23.23
N PRO A 150 -12.58 -12.45 23.44
CA PRO A 150 -12.14 -11.68 24.61
C PRO A 150 -12.47 -10.19 24.46
N LYS A 151 -12.61 -9.48 25.58
CA LYS A 151 -12.75 -8.02 25.62
C LYS A 151 -11.41 -7.35 25.26
N PRO A 152 -11.31 -6.65 24.12
CA PRO A 152 -10.04 -6.08 23.68
C PRO A 152 -9.47 -5.02 24.64
N GLN A 153 -10.33 -4.24 25.29
CA GLN A 153 -9.92 -3.21 26.26
C GLN A 153 -9.06 -3.79 27.41
N ASP A 154 -9.42 -4.96 27.93
CA ASP A 154 -8.76 -5.55 29.10
C ASP A 154 -7.43 -6.18 28.68
N ALA A 155 -7.39 -6.74 27.47
CA ALA A 155 -6.19 -7.26 26.86
C ALA A 155 -5.16 -6.13 26.59
N LEU A 156 -5.62 -4.93 26.22
CA LEU A 156 -4.75 -3.79 25.96
C LEU A 156 -4.24 -3.08 27.21
N HIS A 157 -5.10 -2.89 28.23
CA HIS A 157 -4.75 -2.13 29.43
C HIS A 157 -4.10 -2.98 30.52
N PHE A 158 -4.60 -4.21 30.71
CA PHE A 158 -4.21 -5.06 31.83
C PHE A 158 -3.47 -6.31 31.40
N TYR A 159 -3.30 -6.54 30.08
CA TYR A 159 -2.78 -7.79 29.52
C TYR A 159 -3.51 -9.01 30.09
N LYS A 160 -4.81 -8.84 30.32
CA LYS A 160 -5.68 -9.84 30.93
C LYS A 160 -6.82 -10.17 29.99
N VAL A 161 -6.98 -11.45 29.72
CA VAL A 161 -8.07 -11.95 28.92
C VAL A 161 -9.32 -12.02 29.78
N THR A 162 -10.29 -11.19 29.43
CA THR A 162 -11.67 -11.32 29.93
C THR A 162 -12.52 -11.88 28.80
N SER A 163 -12.85 -13.16 28.90
CA SER A 163 -13.71 -13.88 27.93
C SER A 163 -14.66 -14.81 28.70
N PRO A 164 -15.90 -15.01 28.22
CA PRO A 164 -16.77 -16.05 28.78
C PRO A 164 -16.18 -17.47 28.61
N ALA A 165 -15.31 -17.70 27.63
CA ALA A 165 -14.62 -18.97 27.41
C ALA A 165 -13.36 -19.16 28.28
N ARG A 166 -12.92 -18.13 29.01
CA ARG A 166 -11.69 -18.17 29.82
C ARG A 166 -11.66 -19.37 30.78
N GLN A 167 -12.75 -19.58 31.51
CA GLN A 167 -12.83 -20.63 32.50
C GLN A 167 -12.74 -22.02 31.85
N ALA A 168 -13.40 -22.20 30.70
CA ALA A 168 -13.37 -23.47 29.95
C ALA A 168 -11.94 -23.87 29.55
N PHE A 169 -11.12 -22.93 29.06
CA PHE A 169 -9.72 -23.19 28.75
C PHE A 169 -8.88 -23.50 29.99
N LEU A 170 -9.03 -22.73 31.07
CA LEU A 170 -8.24 -22.91 32.28
C LEU A 170 -8.57 -24.20 33.05
N GLU A 171 -9.82 -24.68 32.96
CA GLU A 171 -10.23 -25.96 33.55
C GLU A 171 -9.80 -27.17 32.70
N THR A 172 -9.39 -26.94 31.44
CA THR A 172 -8.93 -28.01 30.58
C THR A 172 -7.58 -28.55 31.06
N ARG A 173 -7.55 -29.84 31.42
CA ARG A 173 -6.37 -30.51 31.99
C ARG A 173 -5.15 -30.38 31.08
N GLY A 174 -4.09 -29.77 31.61
CA GLY A 174 -2.81 -29.61 30.93
C GLY A 174 -2.69 -28.37 30.05
N TYR A 175 -3.72 -27.52 29.98
CA TYR A 175 -3.64 -26.19 29.37
C TYR A 175 -2.77 -25.24 30.23
N PRO A 176 -1.99 -24.31 29.64
CA PRO A 176 -1.70 -24.11 28.21
C PRO A 176 -0.57 -25.00 27.67
N LYS A 177 0.08 -25.80 28.53
CA LYS A 177 1.30 -26.56 28.19
C LYS A 177 1.07 -27.65 27.13
N ASN A 178 -0.11 -28.26 27.13
CA ASN A 178 -0.49 -29.32 26.21
C ASN A 178 -1.33 -28.75 25.06
N GLN A 179 -0.76 -28.70 23.85
CA GLN A 179 -1.46 -28.19 22.66
C GLN A 179 -2.74 -28.98 22.32
N SER A 180 -2.78 -30.29 22.58
CA SER A 180 -3.97 -31.12 22.29
C SER A 180 -5.15 -30.79 23.21
N ALA A 181 -4.86 -30.34 24.43
CA ALA A 181 -5.86 -29.86 25.38
C ALA A 181 -6.53 -28.58 24.87
N GLY A 182 -5.72 -27.59 24.45
CA GLY A 182 -6.22 -26.35 23.83
C GLY A 182 -7.06 -26.60 22.57
N GLN A 183 -6.61 -27.52 21.71
CA GLN A 183 -7.36 -27.91 20.50
C GLN A 183 -8.73 -28.52 20.83
N THR A 184 -8.80 -29.37 21.85
CA THR A 184 -10.04 -30.04 22.26
C THR A 184 -11.08 -29.01 22.74
N CYS A 185 -10.65 -28.05 23.57
CA CYS A 185 -11.53 -26.95 24.03
C CYS A 185 -11.99 -26.07 22.85
N ARG A 186 -11.08 -25.73 21.91
CA ARG A 186 -11.45 -25.01 20.68
C ARG A 186 -12.53 -25.73 19.89
N THR A 187 -12.40 -27.04 19.68
CA THR A 187 -13.39 -27.82 18.91
C THR A 187 -14.78 -27.79 19.57
N VAL A 188 -14.85 -27.84 20.90
CA VAL A 188 -16.13 -27.72 21.63
C VAL A 188 -16.74 -26.33 21.44
N LEU A 189 -15.95 -25.27 21.59
CA LEU A 189 -16.41 -23.89 21.40
C LEU A 189 -16.83 -23.60 19.95
N GLN A 190 -16.08 -24.11 18.98
CA GLN A 190 -16.43 -24.03 17.55
C GLN A 190 -17.77 -24.71 17.26
N ALA A 191 -18.02 -25.89 17.83
CA ALA A 191 -19.31 -26.56 17.70
C ALA A 191 -20.46 -25.76 18.32
N MET A 192 -20.22 -25.02 19.41
CA MET A 192 -21.21 -24.11 19.99
C MET A 192 -21.47 -22.90 19.06
N MET A 193 -20.41 -22.29 18.51
CA MET A 193 -20.55 -21.17 17.58
C MET A 193 -21.28 -21.57 16.30
N ALA A 194 -21.00 -22.75 15.76
CA ALA A 194 -21.74 -23.31 14.63
C ALA A 194 -23.25 -23.38 14.91
N ARG A 195 -23.66 -23.79 16.13
CA ARG A 195 -25.08 -23.82 16.52
C ARG A 195 -25.72 -22.43 16.62
N VAL A 196 -24.99 -21.45 17.17
CA VAL A 196 -25.47 -20.05 17.25
C VAL A 196 -25.70 -19.50 15.84
N GLN A 197 -24.73 -19.71 14.94
CA GLN A 197 -24.80 -19.24 13.56
C GLN A 197 -25.87 -19.98 12.74
N ASP A 198 -26.05 -21.28 12.95
CA ASP A 198 -27.12 -22.06 12.31
C ASP A 198 -28.50 -21.60 12.78
N GLY A 199 -28.68 -21.38 14.09
CA GLY A 199 -29.91 -20.84 14.65
C GLY A 199 -30.26 -19.48 14.06
N ALA A 200 -29.28 -18.57 13.99
CA ALA A 200 -29.43 -17.26 13.38
C ALA A 200 -29.77 -17.33 11.88
N GLY A 201 -28.99 -18.09 11.11
CA GLY A 201 -29.19 -18.23 9.67
C GLY A 201 -30.54 -18.85 9.34
N HIS A 202 -30.97 -19.87 10.08
CA HIS A 202 -32.27 -20.50 9.92
C HIS A 202 -33.42 -19.53 10.21
N LEU A 203 -33.31 -18.74 11.27
CA LEU A 203 -34.26 -17.68 11.58
C LEU A 203 -34.36 -16.64 10.44
N MET A 204 -33.22 -16.12 9.99
CA MET A 204 -33.17 -15.13 8.92
C MET A 204 -33.78 -15.69 7.62
N LEU A 205 -33.51 -16.96 7.31
CA LEU A 205 -34.10 -17.67 6.16
C LEU A 205 -35.62 -17.87 6.28
N ARG A 206 -36.14 -18.10 7.49
CA ARG A 206 -37.59 -18.18 7.73
C ARG A 206 -38.24 -16.81 7.49
N LEU A 207 -37.68 -15.74 8.06
CA LEU A 207 -38.15 -14.37 7.87
C LEU A 207 -38.11 -13.94 6.39
N SER A 208 -37.10 -14.36 5.63
CA SER A 208 -37.00 -14.00 4.21
C SER A 208 -38.03 -14.70 3.30
N ARG A 209 -38.70 -15.74 3.81
CA ARG A 209 -39.66 -16.60 3.08
C ARG A 209 -41.13 -16.37 3.46
N VAL A 210 -41.39 -15.46 4.41
CA VAL A 210 -42.75 -15.07 4.82
C VAL A 210 -43.53 -14.52 3.63
N LYS A 211 -44.80 -14.92 3.47
CA LYS A 211 -45.69 -14.44 2.41
C LYS A 211 -46.52 -13.24 2.87
N ASP A 212 -45.88 -12.10 3.08
CA ASP A 212 -46.48 -10.88 3.64
C ASP A 212 -46.26 -9.63 2.78
N GLY A 213 -46.13 -9.81 1.45
CA GLY A 213 -45.83 -8.70 0.55
C GLY A 213 -44.39 -8.19 0.64
N GLY A 214 -43.51 -8.87 1.38
CA GLY A 214 -42.09 -8.54 1.48
C GLY A 214 -41.71 -7.75 2.73
N LEU A 215 -42.66 -7.48 3.64
CA LEU A 215 -42.42 -6.71 4.86
C LEU A 215 -41.40 -7.38 5.78
N SER A 216 -41.50 -8.70 6.03
CA SER A 216 -40.54 -9.42 6.87
C SER A 216 -39.14 -9.46 6.26
N ARG A 217 -39.06 -9.51 4.93
CA ARG A 217 -37.80 -9.40 4.20
C ARG A 217 -37.19 -8.02 4.37
N GLU A 218 -37.99 -6.96 4.22
CA GLU A 218 -37.51 -5.59 4.40
C GLU A 218 -37.06 -5.33 5.84
N ALA A 219 -37.82 -5.79 6.83
CA ALA A 219 -37.47 -5.67 8.25
C ALA A 219 -36.09 -6.27 8.54
N LEU A 220 -35.83 -7.46 7.99
CA LEU A 220 -34.54 -8.13 8.09
C LEU A 220 -33.41 -7.33 7.44
N LEU A 221 -33.60 -6.88 6.19
CA LEU A 221 -32.58 -6.13 5.46
C LEU A 221 -32.27 -4.77 6.10
N SER A 222 -33.31 -4.07 6.56
CA SER A 222 -33.22 -2.82 7.31
C SER A 222 -32.48 -3.00 8.63
N TRP A 223 -32.70 -4.11 9.35
CA TRP A 223 -31.96 -4.43 10.57
C TRP A 223 -30.47 -4.70 10.32
N VAL A 224 -30.13 -5.52 9.31
CA VAL A 224 -28.72 -5.77 8.92
C VAL A 224 -28.04 -4.47 8.48
N SER A 225 -28.73 -3.65 7.68
CA SER A 225 -28.25 -2.34 7.25
C SER A 225 -27.96 -1.42 8.44
N ALA A 226 -28.88 -1.32 9.41
CA ALA A 226 -28.69 -0.51 10.60
C ALA A 226 -27.48 -0.98 11.41
N VAL A 227 -27.31 -2.29 11.62
CA VAL A 227 -26.15 -2.88 12.30
C VAL A 227 -24.85 -2.47 11.60
N GLY A 228 -24.79 -2.57 10.26
CA GLY A 228 -23.61 -2.17 9.50
C GLY A 228 -23.27 -0.70 9.62
N ARG A 229 -24.27 0.16 9.39
CA ARG A 229 -24.11 1.63 9.38
C ARG A 229 -23.61 2.18 10.70
N VAL A 230 -24.11 1.69 11.84
CA VAL A 230 -23.68 2.19 13.16
C VAL A 230 -22.28 1.67 13.56
N ASN A 231 -21.72 0.72 12.81
CA ASN A 231 -20.44 0.07 13.10
C ASN A 231 -19.31 0.45 12.12
N VAL A 232 -19.54 1.37 11.18
CA VAL A 232 -18.52 1.83 10.22
C VAL A 232 -17.27 2.42 10.91
N VAL A 233 -17.42 3.03 12.09
CA VAL A 233 -16.32 3.61 12.89
C VAL A 233 -15.26 2.56 13.29
N ARG A 234 -15.64 1.28 13.37
CA ARG A 234 -14.71 0.18 13.72
C ARG A 234 -13.56 0.02 12.73
N ARG A 235 -13.65 0.63 11.55
CA ARG A 235 -12.62 0.66 10.51
C ARG A 235 -11.36 1.43 10.92
N ALA A 236 -11.52 2.63 11.51
CA ALA A 236 -10.40 3.51 11.82
C ALA A 236 -9.31 2.80 12.65
N PHE A 237 -9.73 1.92 13.56
CA PHE A 237 -8.86 1.15 14.45
C PHE A 237 -8.41 -0.21 13.92
N GLY A 238 -9.02 -0.69 12.83
CA GLY A 238 -8.64 -1.95 12.17
C GLY A 238 -7.53 -1.72 11.13
N GLU A 239 -7.64 -0.66 10.33
CA GLU A 239 -6.63 -0.33 9.31
C GLU A 239 -5.38 0.33 9.92
N THR A 240 -5.55 1.17 10.94
CA THR A 240 -4.40 1.73 11.67
C THR A 240 -3.97 0.73 12.73
N GLN A 241 -2.74 0.22 12.62
CA GLN A 241 -2.19 -0.78 13.54
C GLN A 241 -2.04 -0.27 15.00
N GLU A 242 -2.45 0.97 15.29
CA GLU A 242 -2.19 1.66 16.54
C GLU A 242 -3.45 2.37 17.05
N MET A 243 -4.02 1.89 18.17
CA MET A 243 -4.80 2.76 19.05
C MET A 243 -3.79 3.69 19.74
N ARG A 244 -3.64 4.92 19.19
CA ARG A 244 -2.59 5.88 19.54
C ARG A 244 -2.97 6.71 20.77
N ASN A 245 -4.25 6.97 21.00
CA ASN A 245 -4.72 7.87 22.06
C ASN A 245 -5.98 7.35 22.80
N GLN A 246 -6.41 8.06 23.85
CA GLN A 246 -7.60 7.69 24.66
C GLN A 246 -8.93 7.86 23.91
N GLN A 247 -9.00 8.77 22.94
CA GLN A 247 -10.19 8.98 22.10
C GLN A 247 -10.40 7.78 21.17
N ASP A 248 -9.32 7.21 20.63
CA ASP A 248 -9.35 5.99 19.81
C ASP A 248 -9.97 4.81 20.58
N VAL A 249 -9.64 4.68 21.87
CA VAL A 249 -10.21 3.67 22.76
C VAL A 249 -11.68 3.95 23.05
N ALA A 250 -12.08 5.22 23.22
CA ALA A 250 -13.46 5.59 23.48
C ALA A 250 -14.38 5.31 22.26
N ASP A 251 -13.92 5.65 21.06
CA ASP A 251 -14.64 5.40 19.80
C ASP A 251 -14.67 3.89 19.47
N PHE A 252 -13.66 3.12 19.88
CA PHE A 252 -13.68 1.66 19.86
C PHE A 252 -14.81 1.08 20.74
N LEU A 253 -14.95 1.58 21.98
CA LEU A 253 -15.99 1.12 22.93
C LEU A 253 -17.41 1.50 22.52
N ALA A 254 -17.54 2.45 21.61
CA ALA A 254 -18.81 2.90 21.06
C ALA A 254 -19.40 1.91 20.01
N GLY A 255 -18.59 1.01 19.45
CA GLY A 255 -19.02 -0.01 18.49
C GLY A 255 -19.58 -1.29 19.13
N GLY A 256 -20.25 -2.12 18.32
CA GLY A 256 -20.71 -3.46 18.74
C GLY A 256 -19.54 -4.43 18.93
N SER A 257 -19.74 -5.51 19.68
CA SER A 257 -18.68 -6.48 19.96
C SER A 257 -18.25 -7.31 18.73
N ASP A 258 -17.01 -7.80 18.75
CA ASP A 258 -16.46 -8.63 17.66
C ASP A 258 -17.27 -9.91 17.47
N GLY A 259 -17.64 -10.54 18.59
CA GLY A 259 -18.48 -11.73 18.59
C GLY A 259 -19.84 -11.51 17.95
N PHE A 260 -20.51 -10.40 18.31
CA PHE A 260 -21.80 -10.03 17.75
C PHE A 260 -21.73 -9.88 16.23
N LEU A 261 -20.75 -9.11 15.73
CA LEU A 261 -20.64 -8.85 14.31
C LEU A 261 -20.21 -10.09 13.51
N ILE A 262 -19.33 -10.95 14.03
CA ILE A 262 -18.97 -12.21 13.38
C ILE A 262 -20.22 -13.10 13.21
N ASN A 263 -21.07 -13.20 14.24
CA ASN A 263 -22.31 -13.99 14.17
C ASN A 263 -23.34 -13.37 13.20
N VAL A 264 -23.48 -12.04 13.16
CA VAL A 264 -24.33 -11.35 12.18
C VAL A 264 -23.83 -11.63 10.75
N THR A 265 -22.52 -11.51 10.52
CA THR A 265 -21.89 -11.87 9.24
C THR A 265 -22.13 -13.34 8.89
N GLY A 266 -22.04 -14.25 9.85
CA GLY A 266 -22.38 -15.67 9.69
C GLY A 266 -23.82 -15.87 9.20
N GLY A 267 -24.78 -15.15 9.78
CA GLY A 267 -26.18 -15.15 9.33
C GLY A 267 -26.34 -14.65 7.89
N CYS A 268 -25.67 -13.55 7.52
CA CYS A 268 -25.64 -13.04 6.15
C CYS A 268 -25.03 -14.04 5.16
N LEU A 269 -23.93 -14.70 5.54
CA LEU A 269 -23.29 -15.74 4.73
C LEU A 269 -24.23 -16.93 4.49
N ARG A 270 -25.05 -17.33 5.47
CA ARG A 270 -26.09 -18.36 5.29
C ARG A 270 -27.17 -17.96 4.29
N LEU A 271 -27.56 -16.67 4.26
CA LEU A 271 -28.47 -16.14 3.23
C LEU A 271 -27.81 -16.12 1.84
N ALA A 272 -26.50 -15.84 1.77
CA ALA A 272 -25.74 -15.79 0.53
C ALA A 272 -25.41 -17.18 -0.05
N GLN A 273 -25.26 -18.17 0.83
CA GLN A 273 -24.79 -19.52 0.53
C GLN A 273 -25.45 -20.18 -0.70
N PRO A 274 -26.78 -20.10 -0.92
CA PRO A 274 -27.41 -20.75 -2.07
C PRO A 274 -26.90 -20.24 -3.44
N PHE A 275 -26.65 -18.94 -3.59
CA PHE A 275 -26.17 -18.39 -4.86
C PHE A 275 -24.64 -18.42 -4.97
N VAL A 276 -23.92 -18.34 -3.85
CA VAL A 276 -22.45 -18.51 -3.83
C VAL A 276 -22.08 -19.94 -4.23
N ASN A 277 -22.71 -20.95 -3.64
CA ASN A 277 -22.47 -22.35 -3.99
C ASN A 277 -22.92 -22.66 -5.42
N GLY A 278 -24.09 -22.13 -5.82
CA GLY A 278 -24.58 -22.26 -7.18
C GLY A 278 -23.61 -21.72 -8.23
N TRP A 279 -22.96 -20.57 -7.94
CA TRP A 279 -21.92 -19.99 -8.79
C TRP A 279 -20.62 -20.83 -8.78
N LEU A 280 -20.16 -21.29 -7.61
CA LEU A 280 -18.97 -22.15 -7.51
C LEU A 280 -19.12 -23.48 -8.25
N ASP A 281 -20.32 -24.06 -8.21
CA ASP A 281 -20.63 -25.32 -8.89
C ASP A 281 -20.52 -25.21 -10.41
N LEU A 282 -20.64 -24.02 -11.00
CA LEU A 282 -20.42 -23.81 -12.43
C LEU A 282 -18.99 -24.20 -12.82
N TYR A 283 -18.00 -23.74 -12.06
CA TYR A 283 -16.59 -24.06 -12.29
C TYR A 283 -16.26 -25.52 -11.99
N ARG A 284 -16.86 -26.11 -10.96
CA ARG A 284 -16.68 -27.55 -10.65
C ARG A 284 -17.16 -28.44 -11.80
N ASN A 285 -18.18 -28.00 -12.53
CA ASN A 285 -18.73 -28.69 -13.69
C ASN A 285 -18.04 -28.31 -15.01
N GLY A 286 -16.92 -27.58 -14.97
CA GLY A 286 -16.14 -27.20 -16.16
C GLY A 286 -16.77 -26.08 -17.00
N ALA A 287 -17.83 -25.43 -16.53
CA ALA A 287 -18.41 -24.26 -17.16
C ALA A 287 -17.74 -22.99 -16.60
N ASP A 288 -17.10 -22.19 -17.46
CA ASP A 288 -16.71 -20.82 -17.10
C ASP A 288 -17.92 -19.90 -17.36
N PRO A 289 -18.60 -19.37 -16.32
CA PRO A 289 -19.77 -18.49 -16.46
C PRO A 289 -19.46 -17.28 -17.36
N LEU A 290 -18.22 -16.80 -17.32
CA LEU A 290 -17.75 -15.66 -18.11
C LEU A 290 -17.62 -16.00 -19.59
N ALA A 291 -17.30 -17.25 -19.93
CA ALA A 291 -17.25 -17.73 -21.31
C ALA A 291 -18.65 -18.05 -21.86
N VAL A 292 -19.55 -18.57 -21.02
CA VAL A 292 -20.95 -18.87 -21.37
C VAL A 292 -21.73 -17.58 -21.70
N VAL A 293 -21.47 -16.51 -20.96
CA VAL A 293 -22.09 -15.19 -21.18
C VAL A 293 -21.51 -14.49 -22.42
N ALA A 294 -20.19 -14.57 -22.64
CA ALA A 294 -19.51 -13.94 -23.78
C ALA A 294 -19.82 -14.61 -25.14
N ALA A 295 -20.19 -15.89 -25.15
CA ALA A 295 -20.46 -16.64 -26.38
C ALA A 295 -21.75 -16.22 -27.11
N GLY A 296 -22.57 -15.35 -26.52
CA GLY A 296 -23.86 -14.94 -27.07
C GLY A 296 -24.85 -16.10 -27.17
N ALA A 297 -26.14 -15.78 -27.40
CA ALA A 297 -27.22 -16.76 -27.40
C ALA A 297 -27.08 -17.93 -28.42
N ALA A 298 -26.10 -17.88 -29.33
CA ALA A 298 -25.93 -18.84 -30.42
C ALA A 298 -25.13 -20.10 -30.06
N ALA A 299 -24.40 -20.13 -28.93
CA ALA A 299 -23.58 -21.29 -28.52
C ALA A 299 -23.85 -21.76 -27.07
N ALA A 300 -24.97 -21.35 -26.48
CA ALA A 300 -25.35 -21.77 -25.14
C ALA A 300 -25.94 -23.20 -25.15
N PRO A 301 -25.61 -24.06 -24.16
CA PRO A 301 -26.36 -25.30 -23.94
C PRO A 301 -27.86 -25.00 -23.78
N PRO A 302 -28.76 -25.95 -24.07
CA PRO A 302 -30.21 -25.72 -24.22
C PRO A 302 -30.92 -25.12 -22.98
N ALA A 303 -30.24 -25.07 -21.83
CA ALA A 303 -30.60 -24.23 -20.70
C ALA A 303 -29.33 -23.64 -20.06
N LEU A 304 -29.30 -22.33 -19.84
CA LEU A 304 -28.28 -21.67 -19.03
C LEU A 304 -28.28 -22.27 -17.61
N PRO A 305 -27.13 -22.70 -17.07
CA PRO A 305 -27.03 -23.15 -15.69
C PRO A 305 -27.58 -22.10 -14.71
N ARG A 306 -28.20 -22.57 -13.63
CA ARG A 306 -28.73 -21.70 -12.56
C ARG A 306 -27.60 -20.81 -12.04
N PHE A 307 -27.80 -19.48 -12.03
CA PHE A 307 -26.82 -18.44 -11.62
C PHE A 307 -25.70 -18.10 -12.64
N ALA A 308 -25.75 -18.59 -13.87
CA ALA A 308 -24.78 -18.19 -14.91
C ALA A 308 -24.82 -16.67 -15.24
N ASP A 309 -25.96 -16.02 -14.98
CA ASP A 309 -26.24 -14.61 -15.23
C ASP A 309 -26.20 -13.74 -13.95
N LEU A 310 -25.65 -14.27 -12.85
CA LEU A 310 -25.64 -13.63 -11.53
C LEU A 310 -25.07 -12.20 -11.57
N PHE A 311 -23.91 -12.03 -12.23
CA PHE A 311 -23.23 -10.73 -12.34
C PHE A 311 -24.02 -9.72 -13.18
N GLU A 312 -24.63 -10.18 -14.28
CA GLU A 312 -25.33 -9.30 -15.21
C GLU A 312 -26.73 -8.89 -14.73
N LYS A 313 -27.45 -9.79 -14.06
CA LYS A 313 -28.84 -9.54 -13.66
C LYS A 313 -28.99 -9.05 -12.24
N HIS A 314 -28.13 -9.49 -11.33
CA HIS A 314 -28.33 -9.25 -9.89
C HIS A 314 -27.25 -8.34 -9.29
N LEU A 315 -25.96 -8.59 -9.58
CA LEU A 315 -24.85 -7.91 -8.89
C LEU A 315 -24.36 -6.67 -9.65
N ARG A 316 -25.26 -5.71 -9.88
CA ARG A 316 -24.93 -4.46 -10.58
C ARG A 316 -24.28 -3.44 -9.62
N PRO A 317 -23.15 -2.83 -9.99
CA PRO A 317 -22.41 -1.87 -9.15
C PRO A 317 -23.17 -0.56 -8.91
N ASP A 318 -24.18 -0.24 -9.73
CA ASP A 318 -25.08 0.89 -9.53
C ASP A 318 -25.86 0.83 -8.20
N TYR A 319 -25.90 -0.34 -7.55
CA TYR A 319 -26.42 -0.51 -6.20
C TYR A 319 -25.77 0.45 -5.19
N TYR A 320 -24.46 0.70 -5.29
CA TYR A 320 -23.75 1.66 -4.41
C TYR A 320 -24.30 3.08 -4.51
N ARG A 321 -24.86 3.43 -5.68
CA ARG A 321 -25.49 4.73 -5.93
C ARG A 321 -26.96 4.72 -5.51
N THR A 322 -27.71 3.72 -5.96
CA THR A 322 -29.18 3.69 -5.79
C THR A 322 -29.63 3.29 -4.39
N GLN A 323 -28.84 2.51 -3.66
CA GLN A 323 -29.18 1.99 -2.32
C GLN A 323 -28.31 2.59 -1.21
N ARG A 324 -27.87 3.85 -1.37
CA ARG A 324 -27.01 4.56 -0.40
C ARG A 324 -27.59 4.60 1.01
N HIS A 325 -28.92 4.71 1.13
CA HIS A 325 -29.61 4.68 2.42
C HIS A 325 -29.39 3.35 3.19
N ARG A 326 -29.07 2.24 2.51
CA ARG A 326 -28.75 0.96 3.14
C ARG A 326 -27.27 0.82 3.53
N LEU A 327 -26.38 1.41 2.75
CA LEU A 327 -24.93 1.24 2.93
C LEU A 327 -24.31 2.29 3.85
N GLY A 328 -24.99 3.42 4.06
CA GLY A 328 -24.50 4.52 4.90
C GLY A 328 -23.74 5.58 4.10
N ASP A 329 -23.01 6.45 4.80
CA ASP A 329 -22.25 7.51 4.14
C ASP A 329 -20.89 6.99 3.64
N LEU A 330 -20.70 7.06 2.32
CA LEU A 330 -19.48 6.64 1.62
C LEU A 330 -18.63 7.84 1.17
N SER A 331 -19.00 9.07 1.56
CA SER A 331 -18.32 10.30 1.12
C SER A 331 -16.83 10.36 1.50
N GLY A 332 -16.45 9.79 2.65
CA GLY A 332 -15.08 9.69 3.14
C GLY A 332 -14.33 8.41 2.73
N VAL A 333 -14.94 7.55 1.91
CA VAL A 333 -14.36 6.26 1.51
C VAL A 333 -13.71 6.40 0.13
N TYR A 334 -12.48 5.91 0.00
CA TYR A 334 -11.82 5.82 -1.30
C TYR A 334 -12.53 4.79 -2.18
N ASN A 335 -12.61 5.07 -3.47
CA ASN A 335 -13.05 4.09 -4.45
C ASN A 335 -11.84 3.33 -5.05
N THR A 336 -12.12 2.28 -5.82
CA THR A 336 -11.05 1.47 -6.44
C THR A 336 -10.17 2.23 -7.44
N THR A 337 -10.64 3.37 -7.96
CA THR A 337 -9.87 4.27 -8.84
C THR A 337 -8.99 5.28 -8.06
N GLY A 338 -8.95 5.21 -6.72
CA GLY A 338 -8.12 6.07 -5.86
C GLY A 338 -8.67 7.48 -5.63
N SER A 339 -9.91 7.77 -6.03
CA SER A 339 -10.58 9.05 -5.73
C SER A 339 -11.33 8.95 -4.39
N ARG A 340 -11.35 10.05 -3.62
CA ARG A 340 -12.19 10.13 -2.41
C ARG A 340 -13.66 10.29 -2.80
N GLY A 341 -14.51 9.51 -2.16
CA GLY A 341 -15.93 9.37 -2.50
C GLY A 341 -16.13 8.40 -3.66
N SER A 342 -17.33 7.85 -3.77
CA SER A 342 -17.76 6.96 -4.84
C SER A 342 -17.87 7.73 -6.17
N GLY A 343 -16.74 8.10 -6.77
CA GLY A 343 -16.64 9.10 -7.84
C GLY A 343 -17.77 9.02 -8.89
N GLY A 344 -18.60 10.05 -8.84
CA GLY A 344 -19.95 10.04 -9.38
C GLY A 344 -20.88 10.99 -8.62
N PHE A 345 -20.46 11.50 -7.46
CA PHE A 345 -21.24 12.43 -6.64
C PHE A 345 -20.61 13.83 -6.65
N THR A 346 -21.43 14.86 -6.79
CA THR A 346 -21.01 16.26 -6.62
C THR A 346 -21.19 16.67 -5.15
N ALA A 347 -20.56 17.76 -4.72
CA ALA A 347 -20.80 18.34 -3.39
C ALA A 347 -22.27 18.81 -3.17
N ASP A 348 -23.09 18.74 -4.22
CA ASP A 348 -24.51 19.12 -4.24
C ASP A 348 -25.47 17.94 -4.01
N ASP A 349 -24.98 16.69 -3.91
CA ASP A 349 -25.84 15.54 -3.63
C ASP A 349 -26.23 15.50 -2.15
N ASP A 350 -27.54 15.41 -1.87
CA ASP A 350 -28.08 15.40 -0.51
C ASP A 350 -27.40 14.33 0.36
N PRO A 351 -27.05 14.64 1.62
CA PRO A 351 -26.49 13.67 2.54
C PRO A 351 -27.49 12.51 2.74
N PRO A 352 -27.02 11.25 2.80
CA PRO A 352 -27.91 10.12 3.01
C PRO A 352 -28.69 10.33 4.31
N THR A 353 -30.01 10.14 4.25
CA THR A 353 -30.87 10.25 5.43
C THR A 353 -30.34 9.37 6.56
N THR A 354 -30.24 9.93 7.76
CA THR A 354 -29.82 9.20 8.96
C THR A 354 -30.82 8.10 9.32
N ALA A 355 -32.08 8.26 8.94
CA ALA A 355 -33.12 7.25 9.05
C ALA A 355 -33.16 6.34 7.80
N PRO A 356 -33.22 5.00 7.95
CA PRO A 356 -33.59 4.12 6.85
C PRO A 356 -35.02 4.47 6.41
N PRO A 357 -35.37 4.31 5.12
CA PRO A 357 -36.76 4.41 4.69
C PRO A 357 -37.52 3.23 5.32
N LEU A 358 -38.15 3.48 6.47
CA LEU A 358 -39.11 2.55 7.06
C LEU A 358 -40.30 2.52 6.10
N LEU A 359 -40.48 1.42 5.37
CA LEU A 359 -41.65 1.24 4.53
C LEU A 359 -42.91 1.43 5.38
N ALA A 360 -43.81 2.30 4.95
CA ALA A 360 -45.11 2.41 5.59
C ALA A 360 -45.90 1.10 5.36
N PRO A 361 -46.71 0.63 6.34
CA PRO A 361 -47.55 -0.55 6.16
C PRO A 361 -48.46 -0.39 4.93
N GLY A 362 -48.19 -1.14 3.86
CA GLY A 362 -48.98 -1.13 2.62
C GLY A 362 -48.26 -0.64 1.35
N GLU A 363 -47.02 -0.14 1.43
CA GLU A 363 -46.20 0.12 0.24
C GLU A 363 -45.65 -1.20 -0.34
N ALA A 364 -45.87 -1.43 -1.64
CA ALA A 364 -45.39 -2.62 -2.31
C ALA A 364 -43.86 -2.58 -2.48
N VAL A 365 -43.17 -3.62 -2.02
CA VAL A 365 -41.75 -3.85 -2.29
C VAL A 365 -41.60 -4.27 -3.76
N GLY A 366 -41.31 -3.32 -4.65
CA GLY A 366 -40.95 -3.61 -6.05
C GLY A 366 -41.68 -2.77 -7.08
N GLY A 367 -41.13 -1.61 -7.40
CA GLY A 367 -41.32 -0.96 -8.71
C GLY A 367 -40.33 -1.50 -9.75
N GLU A 368 -40.56 -1.20 -11.04
CA GLU A 368 -39.55 -1.42 -12.09
C GLU A 368 -38.24 -0.72 -11.70
N GLY A 369 -37.18 -1.50 -11.45
CA GLY A 369 -35.85 -1.00 -11.05
C GLY A 369 -35.45 -1.24 -9.58
N ALA A 370 -36.30 -1.84 -8.73
CA ALA A 370 -35.91 -2.21 -7.37
C ALA A 370 -34.86 -3.35 -7.35
N PRO A 371 -33.88 -3.33 -6.42
CA PRO A 371 -32.87 -4.38 -6.33
C PRO A 371 -33.51 -5.72 -5.98
N SER A 372 -32.92 -6.80 -6.50
CA SER A 372 -33.33 -8.15 -6.11
C SER A 372 -32.83 -8.46 -4.70
N PHE A 373 -33.56 -9.31 -3.95
CA PHE A 373 -33.12 -9.77 -2.62
C PHE A 373 -31.69 -10.36 -2.62
N MET A 374 -31.28 -11.02 -3.71
CA MET A 374 -29.91 -11.52 -3.86
C MET A 374 -28.87 -10.38 -3.90
N ALA A 375 -29.21 -9.27 -4.55
CA ALA A 375 -28.37 -8.07 -4.56
C ALA A 375 -28.26 -7.50 -3.15
N ASP A 376 -29.38 -7.29 -2.45
CA ASP A 376 -29.35 -6.76 -1.08
C ASP A 376 -28.49 -7.63 -0.15
N VAL A 377 -28.67 -8.95 -0.21
CA VAL A 377 -27.86 -9.89 0.58
C VAL A 377 -26.38 -9.81 0.21
N PHE A 378 -26.03 -9.73 -1.07
CA PHE A 378 -24.63 -9.62 -1.50
C PHE A 378 -23.97 -8.35 -0.96
N PHE A 379 -24.54 -7.16 -1.25
CA PHE A 379 -23.95 -5.88 -0.86
C PHE A 379 -23.97 -5.64 0.66
N LEU A 380 -24.99 -6.11 1.38
CA LEU A 380 -24.99 -6.05 2.83
C LEU A 380 -24.00 -7.04 3.45
N THR A 381 -23.75 -8.19 2.82
CA THR A 381 -22.69 -9.12 3.28
C THR A 381 -21.31 -8.48 3.13
N GLN A 382 -21.06 -7.72 2.07
CA GLN A 382 -19.82 -6.94 1.92
C GLN A 382 -19.67 -5.93 3.06
N LEU A 383 -20.73 -5.18 3.38
CA LEU A 383 -20.72 -4.27 4.52
C LEU A 383 -20.49 -4.98 5.85
N MET A 384 -21.13 -6.14 6.08
CA MET A 384 -20.93 -6.93 7.30
C MET A 384 -19.52 -7.50 7.41
N MET A 385 -18.93 -7.94 6.30
CA MET A 385 -17.54 -8.36 6.23
C MET A 385 -16.60 -7.22 6.63
N HIS A 386 -16.87 -6.02 6.13
CA HIS A 386 -16.09 -4.81 6.39
C HIS A 386 -16.10 -4.35 7.85
N VAL A 387 -17.24 -4.43 8.54
CA VAL A 387 -17.35 -3.95 9.94
C VAL A 387 -17.13 -5.04 11.00
N GLY A 388 -17.25 -6.30 10.60
CA GLY A 388 -17.22 -7.47 11.49
C GLY A 388 -15.88 -8.21 11.50
N PRO A 389 -15.71 -9.25 10.66
CA PRO A 389 -14.54 -10.12 10.70
C PRO A 389 -13.23 -9.40 10.37
N ILE A 390 -13.19 -8.49 9.39
CA ILE A 390 -11.94 -7.86 8.95
C ILE A 390 -11.29 -7.02 10.07
N PRO A 391 -12.00 -6.09 10.74
CA PRO A 391 -11.44 -5.38 11.89
C PRO A 391 -11.04 -6.32 13.04
N SER A 392 -11.71 -7.47 13.18
CA SER A 392 -11.40 -8.46 14.23
C SER A 392 -10.07 -9.18 13.96
N VAL A 393 -9.78 -9.50 12.70
CA VAL A 393 -8.48 -10.03 12.25
C VAL A 393 -7.36 -9.03 12.54
N TYR A 394 -7.52 -7.76 12.13
CA TYR A 394 -6.50 -6.75 12.38
C TYR A 394 -6.25 -6.51 13.88
N ARG A 395 -7.32 -6.46 14.69
CA ARG A 395 -7.19 -6.33 16.15
C ARG A 395 -6.49 -7.52 16.80
N ARG A 396 -6.77 -8.75 16.35
CA ARG A 396 -6.05 -9.96 16.81
C ARG A 396 -4.54 -9.75 16.63
N ARG A 397 -4.11 -9.34 15.43
CA ARG A 397 -2.70 -9.07 15.12
C ARG A 397 -2.09 -7.99 16.02
N ALA A 398 -2.76 -6.84 16.16
CA ALA A 398 -2.28 -5.72 16.96
C ALA A 398 -2.14 -6.07 18.46
N ILE A 399 -3.11 -6.79 19.02
CA ILE A 399 -3.10 -7.17 20.44
C ILE A 399 -2.02 -8.23 20.70
N LEU A 400 -1.92 -9.26 19.86
CA LEU A 400 -0.88 -10.28 19.99
C LEU A 400 0.52 -9.68 19.85
N HIS A 401 0.69 -8.68 18.99
CA HIS A 401 1.95 -7.95 18.87
C HIS A 401 2.31 -7.22 20.18
N ARG A 402 1.35 -6.53 20.81
CA ARG A 402 1.57 -5.87 22.12
C ARG A 402 1.88 -6.86 23.25
N PHE A 403 1.20 -8.02 23.28
CA PHE A 403 1.54 -9.09 24.23
C PHE A 403 2.99 -9.55 24.06
N ARG A 404 3.42 -9.77 22.81
CA ARG A 404 4.80 -10.19 22.50
C ARG A 404 5.84 -9.16 22.91
N GLN A 405 5.62 -7.89 22.57
CA GLN A 405 6.52 -6.80 22.99
C GLN A 405 6.67 -6.76 24.51
N ARG A 406 5.56 -6.85 25.25
CA ARG A 406 5.58 -6.86 26.71
C ARG A 406 6.30 -8.08 27.27
N TYR A 407 6.07 -9.27 26.70
CA TYR A 407 6.74 -10.51 27.09
C TYR A 407 8.25 -10.40 26.90
N GLN A 408 8.71 -9.91 25.75
CA GLN A 408 10.13 -9.69 25.47
C GLN A 408 10.77 -8.73 26.47
N MET A 409 10.08 -7.64 26.83
CA MET A 409 10.53 -6.68 27.84
C MET A 409 10.69 -7.33 29.23
N GLU A 410 9.73 -8.15 29.67
CA GLU A 410 9.79 -8.81 30.98
C GLU A 410 10.86 -9.91 31.06
N MET A 411 11.16 -10.57 29.94
CA MET A 411 12.18 -11.61 29.85
C MET A 411 13.61 -11.05 29.64
N GLY A 412 13.75 -9.74 29.42
CA GLY A 412 15.05 -9.12 29.16
C GLY A 412 15.70 -9.55 27.84
N LEU A 413 14.89 -10.02 26.88
CA LEU A 413 15.35 -10.37 25.54
C LEU A 413 15.52 -9.08 24.72
N ALA A 414 16.62 -8.97 23.98
CA ALA A 414 16.81 -7.85 23.07
C ALA A 414 15.65 -7.82 22.06
N ALA A 415 15.03 -6.65 21.87
CA ALA A 415 14.00 -6.41 20.86
C ALA A 415 14.61 -6.51 19.46
N GLY A 416 14.90 -7.73 19.00
CA GLY A 416 15.51 -8.02 17.71
C GLY A 416 14.45 -8.53 16.74
N GLY A 417 14.05 -7.66 15.81
CA GLY A 417 13.33 -7.99 14.58
C GLY A 417 11.82 -7.80 14.64
N ASP A 418 11.34 -6.62 14.22
CA ASP A 418 9.96 -6.43 13.71
C ASP A 418 9.83 -7.09 12.32
N GLY A 419 10.15 -8.38 12.21
CA GLY A 419 9.61 -9.18 11.12
C GLY A 419 8.13 -9.35 11.41
N ASP A 420 7.27 -9.19 10.40
CA ASP A 420 5.82 -9.41 10.41
C ASP A 420 5.36 -10.83 10.86
N GLY A 421 6.21 -11.58 11.53
CA GLY A 421 5.98 -12.90 12.03
C GLY A 421 5.04 -12.91 13.22
N GLU A 422 3.78 -13.26 12.95
CA GLU A 422 2.76 -13.62 13.94
C GLU A 422 3.00 -14.96 14.65
N GLY A 423 3.85 -15.05 15.66
CA GLY A 423 3.80 -16.20 16.56
C GLY A 423 5.02 -16.57 17.39
N GLY A 424 4.70 -17.43 18.36
CA GLY A 424 5.62 -18.29 19.10
C GLY A 424 6.46 -17.63 20.20
N LEU A 425 6.42 -18.21 21.40
CA LEU A 425 7.53 -18.08 22.36
C LEU A 425 8.80 -18.66 21.70
N ASP A 426 9.95 -17.98 21.85
CA ASP A 426 11.20 -18.33 21.16
C ASP A 426 11.63 -19.80 21.45
N PRO A 427 11.77 -20.67 20.42
CA PRO A 427 12.21 -22.06 20.60
C PRO A 427 13.64 -22.19 21.15
N ALA A 428 14.43 -21.11 21.20
CA ALA A 428 15.70 -21.07 21.94
C ALA A 428 15.49 -21.15 23.46
N GLU A 429 14.38 -20.63 24.02
CA GLU A 429 14.08 -20.69 25.46
C GLU A 429 13.75 -22.13 25.91
N VAL A 430 13.03 -22.89 25.06
CA VAL A 430 12.70 -24.30 25.30
C VAL A 430 13.96 -25.17 25.31
N ARG A 431 14.94 -24.86 24.45
CA ARG A 431 16.26 -25.51 24.44
C ARG A 431 17.12 -25.16 25.66
N GLY A 432 16.88 -24.01 26.28
CA GLY A 432 17.56 -23.54 27.50
C GLY A 432 17.00 -24.10 28.82
N GLY A 433 15.97 -24.97 28.78
CA GLY A 433 15.41 -25.63 29.96
C GLY A 433 14.52 -24.78 30.87
N ARG A 434 14.12 -23.57 30.44
CA ARG A 434 13.12 -22.75 31.15
C ARG A 434 11.72 -23.06 30.61
N ASP A 435 10.75 -23.25 31.52
CA ASP A 435 9.34 -23.43 31.17
C ASP A 435 8.73 -22.08 30.74
N PRO A 436 8.41 -21.86 29.45
CA PRO A 436 7.88 -20.58 28.95
C PRO A 436 6.54 -20.22 29.61
N TRP A 437 5.79 -21.23 30.03
CA TRP A 437 4.47 -21.09 30.65
C TRP A 437 4.53 -20.73 32.13
N ALA A 438 5.73 -20.58 32.71
CA ALA A 438 5.90 -20.04 34.05
C ALA A 438 5.56 -18.54 34.11
N ASN A 439 5.64 -17.81 32.98
CA ASN A 439 5.21 -16.43 32.90
C ASN A 439 3.67 -16.34 32.70
N PRO A 440 2.91 -15.68 33.60
CA PRO A 440 1.47 -15.48 33.43
C PRO A 440 1.08 -14.81 32.10
N LEU A 441 1.92 -13.92 31.57
CA LEU A 441 1.67 -13.20 30.33
C LEU A 441 1.67 -14.14 29.11
N ALA A 442 2.52 -15.17 29.10
CA ALA A 442 2.51 -16.19 28.05
C ALA A 442 1.19 -16.98 28.04
N THR A 443 0.66 -17.27 29.23
CA THR A 443 -0.64 -17.94 29.39
C THR A 443 -1.78 -17.05 28.92
N GLU A 444 -1.81 -15.78 29.30
CA GLU A 444 -2.84 -14.83 28.87
C GLU A 444 -2.76 -14.56 27.36
N MET A 445 -1.56 -14.45 26.77
CA MET A 445 -1.39 -14.33 25.32
C MET A 445 -1.97 -15.55 24.58
N ARG A 446 -1.67 -16.77 25.04
CA ARG A 446 -2.18 -18.00 24.43
C ARG A 446 -3.70 -18.13 24.58
N LEU A 447 -4.22 -17.76 25.75
CA LEU A 447 -5.65 -17.77 26.03
C LEU A 447 -6.41 -16.78 25.14
N TYR A 448 -5.85 -15.59 24.91
CA TYR A 448 -6.42 -14.60 24.01
C TYR A 448 -6.56 -15.20 22.60
N ASP A 449 -5.47 -15.77 22.10
CA ASP A 449 -5.41 -16.34 20.76
C ASP A 449 -6.39 -17.51 20.60
N ASP A 450 -6.39 -18.46 21.53
CA ASP A 450 -7.28 -19.63 21.49
C ASP A 450 -8.76 -19.24 21.58
N CYS A 451 -9.11 -18.19 22.33
CA CYS A 451 -10.47 -17.64 22.38
C CYS A 451 -10.91 -17.04 21.04
N VAL A 452 -9.99 -16.37 20.34
CA VAL A 452 -10.26 -15.75 19.04
C VAL A 452 -10.38 -16.81 17.94
N GLU A 453 -9.45 -17.77 17.88
CA GLU A 453 -9.47 -18.91 16.95
C GLU A 453 -10.74 -19.78 17.09
N SER A 454 -11.28 -19.88 18.29
CA SER A 454 -12.52 -20.63 18.55
C SER A 454 -13.73 -20.10 17.80
N HIS A 455 -13.69 -18.84 17.33
CA HIS A 455 -14.80 -18.21 16.62
C HIS A 455 -14.43 -17.86 15.17
N LEU A 456 -13.34 -17.12 14.94
CA LEU A 456 -12.95 -16.71 13.59
C LEU A 456 -12.60 -17.90 12.68
N ASP A 457 -12.01 -18.95 13.25
CA ASP A 457 -11.58 -20.13 12.51
C ASP A 457 -12.60 -21.27 12.56
N GLU A 458 -13.83 -21.00 13.02
CA GLU A 458 -14.93 -21.96 12.96
C GLU A 458 -15.08 -22.47 11.51
N PRO A 459 -15.01 -23.79 11.28
CA PRO A 459 -14.86 -24.33 9.93
C PRO A 459 -15.91 -23.90 8.91
N LEU A 460 -17.20 -23.84 9.28
CA LEU A 460 -18.26 -23.50 8.33
C LEU A 460 -18.31 -22.00 8.03
N PHE A 461 -18.15 -21.15 9.04
CA PHE A 461 -18.03 -19.71 8.90
C PHE A 461 -16.85 -19.36 7.98
N ALA A 462 -15.67 -19.89 8.28
CA ALA A 462 -14.47 -19.61 7.52
C ALA A 462 -14.58 -20.13 6.08
N ASP A 463 -15.17 -21.31 5.84
CA ASP A 463 -15.39 -21.84 4.50
C ASP A 463 -16.36 -20.97 3.68
N ASN A 464 -17.48 -20.55 4.29
CA ASN A 464 -18.49 -19.72 3.65
C ASN A 464 -17.95 -18.30 3.34
N LEU A 465 -17.22 -17.69 4.28
CA LEU A 465 -16.63 -16.37 4.06
C LEU A 465 -15.53 -16.43 3.00
N THR A 466 -14.73 -17.50 2.98
CA THR A 466 -13.75 -17.76 1.91
C THR A 466 -14.43 -17.93 0.55
N ALA A 467 -15.54 -18.67 0.49
CA ALA A 467 -16.32 -18.83 -0.73
C ALA A 467 -16.91 -17.49 -1.23
N PHE A 468 -17.41 -16.66 -0.31
CA PHE A 468 -17.91 -15.33 -0.62
C PHE A 468 -16.79 -14.40 -1.13
N ALA A 469 -15.63 -14.38 -0.47
CA ALA A 469 -14.48 -13.59 -0.90
C ALA A 469 -13.98 -14.00 -2.30
N VAL A 470 -14.04 -15.29 -2.66
CA VAL A 470 -13.70 -15.76 -4.02
C VAL A 470 -14.73 -15.31 -5.07
N LEU A 471 -16.02 -15.32 -4.74
CA LEU A 471 -17.08 -14.76 -5.61
C LEU A 471 -16.85 -13.26 -5.83
N GLU A 472 -16.56 -12.52 -4.77
CA GLU A 472 -16.29 -11.09 -4.80
C GLU A 472 -15.04 -10.76 -5.62
N LEU A 473 -13.96 -11.52 -5.46
CA LEU A 473 -12.74 -11.34 -6.24
C LEU A 473 -12.98 -11.56 -7.74
N ASP A 474 -13.76 -12.58 -8.13
CA ASP A 474 -14.11 -12.80 -9.55
C ASP A 474 -15.07 -11.74 -10.09
N TRP A 475 -16.01 -11.27 -9.26
CA TRP A 475 -16.89 -10.15 -9.61
C TRP A 475 -16.08 -8.87 -9.89
N MET A 476 -15.10 -8.55 -9.05
CA MET A 476 -14.19 -7.41 -9.27
C MET A 476 -13.38 -7.55 -10.57
N ALA A 477 -12.88 -8.76 -10.87
CA ALA A 477 -12.18 -9.04 -12.13
C ALA A 477 -13.10 -9.03 -13.36
N TRP A 478 -14.40 -9.27 -13.20
CA TRP A 478 -15.39 -9.09 -14.26
C TRP A 478 -15.67 -7.61 -14.53
N LEU A 479 -15.82 -6.80 -13.48
CA LEU A 479 -16.03 -5.35 -13.62
C LEU A 479 -14.84 -4.67 -14.31
N SER A 480 -13.60 -5.03 -13.93
CA SER A 480 -12.39 -4.43 -14.51
C SER A 480 -12.19 -4.73 -16.00
N ARG A 481 -12.79 -5.82 -16.51
CA ARG A 481 -12.78 -6.18 -17.95
C ARG A 481 -13.91 -5.54 -18.75
N GLY A 482 -14.66 -4.61 -18.17
CA GLY A 482 -15.73 -3.88 -18.84
C GLY A 482 -17.10 -4.56 -18.77
N GLY A 483 -17.32 -5.38 -17.72
CA GLY A 483 -18.56 -6.12 -17.51
C GLY A 483 -19.82 -5.24 -17.57
N ALA A 484 -20.22 -4.63 -16.45
CA ALA A 484 -21.46 -3.88 -16.35
C ALA A 484 -21.50 -2.53 -17.12
N GLY A 485 -20.53 -2.27 -18.01
CA GLY A 485 -20.37 -1.01 -18.72
C GLY A 485 -18.90 -0.61 -18.84
N ASN A 486 -18.62 0.68 -19.01
CA ASN A 486 -17.24 1.18 -19.05
C ASN A 486 -16.52 0.88 -17.72
N PRO A 487 -15.36 0.18 -17.73
CA PRO A 487 -14.67 -0.23 -16.50
C PRO A 487 -14.34 0.95 -15.57
N ALA A 488 -13.83 2.06 -16.13
CA ALA A 488 -13.46 3.25 -15.36
C ALA A 488 -14.66 3.82 -14.61
N SER A 489 -15.79 4.04 -15.28
CA SER A 489 -17.00 4.59 -14.66
C SER A 489 -17.61 3.65 -13.62
N VAL A 490 -17.56 2.35 -13.86
CA VAL A 490 -18.13 1.34 -12.97
C VAL A 490 -17.31 1.18 -11.70
N MET A 491 -16.00 1.05 -11.83
CA MET A 491 -15.09 0.85 -10.70
C MET A 491 -15.00 2.10 -9.82
N GLN A 492 -15.24 3.29 -10.39
CA GLN A 492 -15.36 4.54 -9.65
C GLN A 492 -16.50 4.51 -8.61
N LEU A 493 -17.53 3.68 -8.80
CA LEU A 493 -18.64 3.51 -7.85
C LEU A 493 -18.32 2.54 -6.71
N VAL A 494 -17.38 1.64 -6.92
CA VAL A 494 -17.09 0.56 -5.97
C VAL A 494 -16.13 1.08 -4.89
N PRO A 495 -16.51 0.99 -3.60
CA PRO A 495 -15.61 1.31 -2.51
C PRO A 495 -14.35 0.44 -2.52
N GLU A 496 -13.21 1.00 -2.16
CA GLU A 496 -11.92 0.31 -2.17
C GLU A 496 -11.91 -0.92 -1.25
N TYR A 497 -12.58 -0.83 -0.09
CA TYR A 497 -12.61 -1.90 0.90
C TYR A 497 -13.23 -3.20 0.37
N VAL A 498 -14.09 -3.14 -0.66
CA VAL A 498 -14.74 -4.32 -1.26
C VAL A 498 -13.69 -5.31 -1.76
N LEU A 499 -12.72 -4.82 -2.53
CA LEU A 499 -11.60 -5.65 -2.96
C LEU A 499 -10.59 -5.88 -1.82
N GLY A 500 -10.34 -4.86 -1.00
CA GLY A 500 -9.40 -4.93 0.11
C GLY A 500 -9.73 -6.07 1.09
N ASP A 501 -10.95 -6.09 1.60
CA ASP A 501 -11.45 -7.03 2.59
C ASP A 501 -11.40 -8.48 2.10
N ALA A 502 -11.80 -8.72 0.84
CA ALA A 502 -11.69 -10.04 0.22
C ALA A 502 -10.24 -10.55 0.19
N LEU A 503 -9.28 -9.69 -0.18
CA LEU A 503 -7.85 -10.01 -0.21
C LEU A 503 -7.30 -10.24 1.20
N ASP A 504 -7.66 -9.40 2.17
CA ASP A 504 -7.21 -9.51 3.55
C ASP A 504 -7.72 -10.78 4.22
N TRP A 505 -9.00 -11.14 4.00
CA TRP A 505 -9.56 -12.38 4.52
C TRP A 505 -8.84 -13.61 3.96
N LEU A 506 -8.67 -13.69 2.63
CA LEU A 506 -7.96 -14.82 2.01
C LEU A 506 -6.52 -14.92 2.54
N THR A 507 -5.84 -13.79 2.70
CA THR A 507 -4.49 -13.73 3.27
C THR A 507 -4.47 -14.19 4.73
N ALA A 508 -5.45 -13.75 5.54
CA ALA A 508 -5.57 -14.13 6.95
C ALA A 508 -5.82 -15.64 7.12
N VAL A 509 -6.67 -16.24 6.28
CA VAL A 509 -6.92 -17.70 6.28
C VAL A 509 -5.64 -18.48 5.97
N LEU A 510 -4.84 -18.00 5.01
CA LEU A 510 -3.55 -18.61 4.68
C LEU A 510 -2.54 -18.48 5.82
N TYR A 511 -2.50 -17.33 6.49
CA TYR A 511 -1.63 -17.10 7.64
C TYR A 511 -2.06 -17.88 8.89
N ALA A 512 -3.36 -18.13 9.07
CA ALA A 512 -3.90 -19.03 10.09
C ALA A 512 -3.60 -20.52 9.82
N GLY A 513 -2.86 -20.86 8.75
CA GLY A 513 -2.48 -22.24 8.41
C GLY A 513 -3.61 -23.06 7.80
N ARG A 514 -4.71 -22.42 7.38
CA ARG A 514 -5.90 -23.04 6.80
C ARG A 514 -5.89 -23.01 5.26
N ALA A 515 -4.73 -23.32 4.67
CA ALA A 515 -4.55 -23.35 3.22
C ALA A 515 -5.48 -24.37 2.52
N ASP A 516 -5.98 -25.37 3.26
CA ASP A 516 -6.99 -26.32 2.80
C ASP A 516 -8.30 -25.64 2.38
N LEU A 517 -8.75 -24.58 3.08
CA LEU A 517 -9.98 -23.87 2.75
C LEU A 517 -9.88 -23.14 1.41
N VAL A 518 -8.73 -22.51 1.14
CA VAL A 518 -8.46 -21.84 -0.14
C VAL A 518 -8.25 -22.86 -1.24
N ALA A 519 -7.47 -23.92 -0.99
CA ALA A 519 -7.21 -25.01 -1.94
C ALA A 519 -8.48 -25.76 -2.36
N ALA A 520 -9.53 -25.77 -1.51
CA ALA A 520 -10.83 -26.35 -1.83
C ALA A 520 -11.68 -25.49 -2.78
N LYS A 521 -11.28 -24.25 -3.07
CA LYS A 521 -11.95 -23.36 -4.03
C LYS A 521 -11.31 -23.46 -5.42
N PRO A 522 -11.99 -23.01 -6.49
CA PRO A 522 -11.44 -23.00 -7.84
C PRO A 522 -10.20 -22.07 -7.97
N ILE A 523 -9.00 -22.58 -7.71
CA ILE A 523 -7.76 -21.79 -7.75
C ILE A 523 -7.53 -21.11 -9.10
N ALA A 524 -7.96 -21.73 -10.20
CA ALA A 524 -7.90 -21.12 -11.53
C ALA A 524 -8.70 -19.81 -11.62
N VAL A 525 -9.82 -19.69 -10.90
CA VAL A 525 -10.64 -18.47 -10.82
C VAL A 525 -9.91 -17.40 -10.01
N ILE A 526 -9.36 -17.76 -8.85
CA ILE A 526 -8.57 -16.85 -8.01
C ILE A 526 -7.39 -16.29 -8.81
N MET A 527 -6.61 -17.15 -9.45
CA MET A 527 -5.44 -16.73 -10.25
C MET A 527 -5.83 -15.88 -11.45
N ARG A 528 -6.94 -16.20 -12.14
CA ARG A 528 -7.45 -15.36 -13.24
C ARG A 528 -7.81 -13.97 -12.72
N ALA A 529 -8.52 -13.89 -11.61
CA ALA A 529 -8.93 -12.62 -11.04
C ALA A 529 -7.73 -11.78 -10.57
N VAL A 530 -6.79 -12.39 -9.86
CA VAL A 530 -5.53 -11.75 -9.43
C VAL A 530 -4.76 -11.18 -10.63
N VAL A 531 -4.49 -11.98 -11.66
CA VAL A 531 -3.75 -11.52 -12.84
C VAL A 531 -4.51 -10.44 -13.61
N THR A 532 -5.85 -10.55 -13.68
CA THR A 532 -6.69 -9.53 -14.33
C THR A 532 -6.61 -8.19 -13.57
N LEU A 533 -6.71 -8.21 -12.24
CA LEU A 533 -6.67 -7.02 -11.40
C LEU A 533 -5.27 -6.38 -11.34
N LEU A 534 -4.19 -7.17 -11.33
CA LEU A 534 -2.82 -6.67 -11.47
C LEU A 534 -2.58 -5.95 -12.82
N ASN A 535 -3.28 -6.37 -13.88
CA ASN A 535 -3.18 -5.75 -15.19
C ASN A 535 -4.10 -4.54 -15.37
N ALA A 536 -5.17 -4.42 -14.59
CA ALA A 536 -6.16 -3.33 -14.66
C ALA A 536 -5.70 -2.07 -13.91
N ASN A 537 -4.44 -1.65 -14.07
CA ASN A 537 -3.85 -0.51 -13.33
C ASN A 537 -4.48 0.85 -13.69
N ASP A 538 -5.07 0.96 -14.87
CA ASP A 538 -5.82 2.12 -15.33
C ASP A 538 -7.11 2.33 -14.53
N VAL A 539 -7.68 1.24 -14.01
CA VAL A 539 -8.97 1.21 -13.30
C VAL A 539 -8.82 0.96 -11.80
N VAL A 540 -7.95 0.03 -11.39
CA VAL A 540 -7.57 -0.24 -10.00
C VAL A 540 -6.28 0.51 -9.69
N ARG A 541 -6.42 1.83 -9.49
CA ARG A 541 -5.28 2.75 -9.30
C ARG A 541 -4.72 2.74 -7.88
N SER A 542 -5.47 2.21 -6.90
CA SER A 542 -4.98 2.15 -5.52
C SER A 542 -3.77 1.23 -5.40
N ALA A 543 -2.64 1.83 -5.00
CA ALA A 543 -1.41 1.10 -4.71
C ALA A 543 -1.54 0.17 -3.50
N MET A 544 -2.42 0.51 -2.55
CA MET A 544 -2.71 -0.35 -1.40
C MET A 544 -3.39 -1.64 -1.85
N LEU A 545 -4.36 -1.57 -2.77
CA LEU A 545 -4.99 -2.76 -3.34
C LEU A 545 -3.99 -3.60 -4.13
N GLN A 546 -3.15 -2.97 -4.95
CA GLN A 546 -2.08 -3.69 -5.67
C GLN A 546 -1.14 -4.43 -4.69
N ASN A 547 -0.74 -3.78 -3.59
CA ASN A 547 0.05 -4.41 -2.53
C ASN A 547 -0.68 -5.59 -1.88
N LYS A 548 -1.98 -5.45 -1.56
CA LYS A 548 -2.80 -6.53 -1.01
C LYS A 548 -2.89 -7.73 -1.95
N ILE A 549 -2.99 -7.50 -3.27
CA ILE A 549 -2.96 -8.58 -4.28
C ILE A 549 -1.61 -9.29 -4.28
N VAL A 550 -0.50 -8.54 -4.25
CA VAL A 550 0.86 -9.09 -4.16
C VAL A 550 1.04 -9.88 -2.86
N ASN A 551 0.54 -9.40 -1.73
CA ASN A 551 0.61 -10.09 -0.44
C ASN A 551 -0.19 -11.39 -0.44
N LEU A 552 -1.36 -11.42 -1.09
CA LEU A 552 -2.12 -12.65 -1.28
C LEU A 552 -1.32 -13.68 -2.09
N LEU A 553 -0.72 -13.26 -3.22
CA LEU A 553 0.14 -14.14 -4.03
C LEU A 553 1.34 -14.66 -3.24
N LEU A 554 1.98 -13.78 -2.48
CA LEU A 554 3.07 -14.14 -1.58
C LEU A 554 2.59 -15.18 -0.57
N ALA A 555 1.43 -14.99 0.06
CA ALA A 555 0.85 -15.94 1.02
C ALA A 555 0.50 -17.29 0.38
N MET A 556 -0.03 -17.30 -0.85
CA MET A 556 -0.35 -18.51 -1.59
C MET A 556 0.91 -19.32 -1.96
N LEU A 557 2.04 -18.64 -2.18
CA LEU A 557 3.34 -19.23 -2.53
C LEU A 557 4.30 -19.36 -1.33
N ALA A 558 3.94 -18.82 -0.16
CA ALA A 558 4.79 -18.68 1.04
C ALA A 558 5.34 -20.01 1.56
N SER A 559 4.62 -21.10 1.33
CA SER A 559 5.04 -22.42 1.76
C SER A 559 6.20 -23.00 0.93
N GLN A 560 6.46 -22.44 -0.27
CA GLN A 560 7.68 -22.66 -1.07
C GLN A 560 8.77 -21.59 -0.87
N LEU A 561 8.37 -20.36 -0.51
CA LEU A 561 9.28 -19.32 -0.05
C LEU A 561 9.94 -19.80 1.26
N GLN A 562 11.17 -20.29 1.17
CA GLN A 562 11.94 -20.71 2.33
C GLN A 562 12.24 -19.50 3.23
N ASN A 563 11.31 -19.17 4.12
CA ASN A 563 11.60 -18.44 5.33
C ASN A 563 11.08 -19.23 6.52
N VAL A 564 11.94 -20.14 6.97
CA VAL A 564 11.85 -20.80 8.27
C VAL A 564 11.60 -19.76 9.37
N GLN A 565 12.16 -18.55 9.26
CA GLN A 565 11.91 -17.43 10.19
C GLN A 565 10.45 -16.93 10.21
N ALA A 566 9.73 -16.95 9.07
CA ALA A 566 8.31 -16.61 9.03
C ALA A 566 7.40 -17.74 9.56
N ARG A 567 7.89 -18.99 9.54
CA ARG A 567 7.23 -20.15 10.19
C ARG A 567 7.56 -20.21 11.69
N GLU A 568 8.78 -19.86 12.07
CA GLU A 568 9.27 -19.76 13.46
C GLU A 568 8.55 -18.65 14.20
N ALA A 569 8.48 -17.48 13.57
CA ALA A 569 7.64 -16.38 14.01
C ALA A 569 6.16 -16.64 13.70
N ARG A 570 5.72 -17.90 13.55
CA ARG A 570 4.31 -18.34 13.60
C ARG A 570 4.00 -19.31 14.74
N GLY A 571 4.97 -19.57 15.62
CA GLY A 571 4.83 -20.63 16.63
C GLY A 571 4.69 -22.02 16.01
N LEU A 572 4.90 -22.16 14.70
CA LEU A 572 4.95 -23.42 13.96
C LEU A 572 6.37 -24.01 13.98
N ALA A 573 7.17 -23.69 15.02
CA ALA A 573 8.55 -24.15 15.21
C ALA A 573 8.71 -25.69 15.29
N LEU A 574 7.60 -26.43 15.26
CA LEU A 574 7.55 -27.90 15.22
C LEU A 574 6.87 -28.46 13.95
N ALA A 575 6.47 -27.62 13.00
CA ALA A 575 6.05 -28.10 11.69
C ALA A 575 7.30 -28.61 10.96
N PRO A 576 7.29 -29.84 10.41
CA PRO A 576 8.43 -30.35 9.67
C PRO A 576 8.80 -29.41 8.52
N ASP A 577 10.03 -29.50 8.01
CA ASP A 577 10.53 -28.85 6.77
C ASP A 577 9.70 -29.16 5.49
N ARG A 578 8.49 -29.70 5.66
CA ARG A 578 7.56 -30.18 4.65
C ARG A 578 6.27 -29.39 4.76
N MET A 579 5.92 -28.75 3.65
CA MET A 579 4.61 -28.13 3.43
C MET A 579 3.46 -29.06 3.86
N SER A 580 2.41 -28.50 4.47
CA SER A 580 1.19 -29.23 4.79
C SER A 580 0.54 -29.79 3.51
N THR A 581 -0.35 -30.78 3.63
CA THR A 581 -1.05 -31.32 2.45
C THR A 581 -1.89 -30.25 1.75
N GLY A 582 -2.52 -29.35 2.51
CA GLY A 582 -3.27 -28.20 1.96
C GLY A 582 -2.35 -27.19 1.25
N GLU A 583 -1.21 -26.86 1.85
CA GLU A 583 -0.20 -25.96 1.24
C GLU A 583 0.34 -26.53 -0.07
N ARG A 584 0.66 -27.83 -0.13
CA ARG A 584 1.13 -28.48 -1.35
C ARG A 584 0.07 -28.47 -2.45
N ALA A 585 -1.18 -28.76 -2.09
CA ALA A 585 -2.30 -28.73 -3.03
C ALA A 585 -2.51 -27.31 -3.58
N LEU A 586 -2.47 -26.30 -2.71
CA LEU A 586 -2.60 -24.89 -3.11
C LEU A 586 -1.49 -24.48 -4.08
N VAL A 587 -0.22 -24.66 -3.73
CA VAL A 587 0.89 -24.23 -4.58
C VAL A 587 0.89 -24.98 -5.91
N GLY A 588 0.65 -26.30 -5.89
CA GLY A 588 0.54 -27.09 -7.11
C GLY A 588 -0.58 -26.58 -8.03
N ALA A 589 -1.73 -26.20 -7.46
CA ALA A 589 -2.85 -25.65 -8.22
C ALA A 589 -2.56 -24.23 -8.76
N VAL A 590 -1.85 -23.39 -7.99
CA VAL A 590 -1.44 -22.04 -8.42
C VAL A 590 -0.49 -22.12 -9.60
N LEU A 591 0.58 -22.91 -9.47
CA LEU A 591 1.57 -23.09 -10.54
C LEU A 591 0.97 -23.82 -11.75
N GLY A 592 0.03 -24.74 -11.53
CA GLY A 592 -0.67 -25.44 -12.62
C GLY A 592 -1.73 -24.61 -13.35
N ALA A 593 -2.13 -23.44 -12.83
CA ALA A 593 -3.17 -22.63 -13.46
C ALA A 593 -2.70 -22.04 -14.81
N PRO A 594 -3.49 -22.13 -15.91
CA PRO A 594 -3.06 -21.67 -17.24
C PRO A 594 -2.66 -20.19 -17.30
N VAL A 595 -3.38 -19.33 -16.57
CA VAL A 595 -3.10 -17.89 -16.51
C VAL A 595 -1.79 -17.59 -15.77
N THR A 596 -1.43 -18.40 -14.77
CA THR A 596 -0.14 -18.30 -14.08
C THR A 596 1.00 -18.49 -15.05
N GLN A 597 0.92 -19.57 -15.83
CA GLN A 597 1.97 -19.97 -16.79
C GLN A 597 2.15 -18.99 -17.95
N ARG A 598 1.11 -18.22 -18.29
CA ARG A 598 1.12 -17.30 -19.44
C ARG A 598 1.35 -15.83 -19.05
N ASP A 599 0.68 -15.35 -18.01
CA ASP A 599 0.43 -13.92 -17.83
C ASP A 599 0.92 -13.36 -16.47
N LEU A 600 1.24 -14.23 -15.49
CA LEU A 600 1.59 -13.77 -14.15
C LEU A 600 2.91 -12.98 -14.10
N ILE A 601 3.96 -13.44 -14.78
CA ILE A 601 5.25 -12.73 -14.80
C ILE A 601 5.11 -11.33 -15.40
N PRO A 602 4.55 -11.15 -16.61
CA PRO A 602 4.31 -9.81 -17.15
C PRO A 602 3.49 -8.92 -16.21
N ALA A 603 2.45 -9.46 -15.57
CA ALA A 603 1.62 -8.71 -14.63
C ALA A 603 2.41 -8.24 -13.39
N LEU A 604 3.26 -9.12 -12.83
CA LEU A 604 4.14 -8.78 -11.71
C LEU A 604 5.19 -7.73 -12.08
N LEU A 605 5.80 -7.82 -13.27
CA LEU A 605 6.75 -6.80 -13.73
C LEU A 605 6.07 -5.44 -13.88
N ARG A 606 4.86 -5.39 -14.46
CA ARG A 606 4.08 -4.15 -14.55
C ARG A 606 3.73 -3.59 -13.17
N ALA A 607 3.29 -4.44 -12.24
CA ALA A 607 2.98 -4.02 -10.88
C ALA A 607 4.22 -3.44 -10.17
N HIS A 608 5.40 -4.05 -10.37
CA HIS A 608 6.67 -3.55 -9.82
C HIS A 608 7.06 -2.18 -10.39
N VAL A 609 6.90 -2.00 -11.71
CA VAL A 609 7.14 -0.72 -12.38
C VAL A 609 6.15 0.34 -11.91
N ASN A 610 4.85 -0.01 -11.85
CA ASN A 610 3.77 0.89 -11.47
C ASN A 610 3.76 1.24 -9.97
N ALA A 611 4.49 0.52 -9.12
CA ALA A 611 4.70 0.90 -7.72
C ALA A 611 5.35 2.30 -7.56
N GLU A 612 5.93 2.87 -8.63
CA GLU A 612 6.41 4.26 -8.66
C GLU A 612 5.32 5.31 -8.94
N LEU A 613 4.21 4.95 -9.59
CA LEU A 613 3.15 5.87 -10.04
C LEU A 613 2.26 6.42 -8.89
N VAL A 614 2.57 6.07 -7.65
CA VAL A 614 1.82 6.48 -6.44
C VAL A 614 2.12 7.94 -6.05
N VAL A 615 2.99 8.63 -6.77
CA VAL A 615 3.27 10.06 -6.58
C VAL A 615 2.05 10.88 -7.02
N GLY A 616 1.27 11.38 -6.06
CA GLY A 616 0.10 12.22 -6.29
C GLY A 616 -1.25 11.61 -5.90
N LEU A 617 -1.28 10.36 -5.41
CA LEU A 617 -2.45 9.79 -4.75
C LEU A 617 -2.35 10.06 -3.24
N ASP A 618 -3.45 10.41 -2.58
CA ASP A 618 -3.55 10.61 -1.12
C ASP A 618 -3.48 9.25 -0.40
N VAL A 619 -2.34 8.57 -0.55
CA VAL A 619 -2.00 7.30 0.07
C VAL A 619 -1.18 7.62 1.32
N ASP A 620 -1.66 7.15 2.47
CA ASP A 620 -0.91 7.29 3.71
C ASP A 620 0.41 6.52 3.59
N LYS A 621 1.54 7.24 3.58
CA LYS A 621 2.88 6.65 3.51
C LYS A 621 3.20 5.74 4.70
N ASP A 622 2.52 5.91 5.82
CA ASP A 622 2.68 5.03 6.99
C ASP A 622 2.07 3.64 6.72
N SER A 623 1.17 3.54 5.73
CA SER A 623 0.42 2.32 5.39
C SER A 623 0.87 1.66 4.07
N TYR A 624 1.71 2.33 3.26
CA TYR A 624 2.20 1.81 1.98
C TYR A 624 3.67 2.15 1.73
N ASP A 625 4.49 1.11 1.58
CA ASP A 625 5.87 1.22 1.13
C ASP A 625 6.04 0.57 -0.25
N LYS A 626 6.43 1.39 -1.24
CA LYS A 626 6.71 0.91 -2.60
C LYS A 626 7.87 -0.09 -2.62
N TYR A 627 8.86 0.09 -1.74
CA TYR A 627 10.04 -0.75 -1.68
C TYR A 627 9.72 -2.13 -1.09
N GLY A 628 8.87 -2.19 -0.05
CA GLY A 628 8.27 -3.42 0.46
C GLY A 628 7.45 -4.18 -0.60
N MET A 629 6.58 -3.51 -1.35
CA MET A 629 5.83 -4.15 -2.45
C MET A 629 6.76 -4.73 -3.52
N ARG A 630 7.80 -3.98 -3.92
CA ARG A 630 8.82 -4.45 -4.87
C ARG A 630 9.57 -5.66 -4.35
N TYR A 631 10.00 -5.62 -3.09
CA TYR A 631 10.63 -6.74 -2.42
C TYR A 631 9.74 -8.00 -2.43
N HIS A 632 8.45 -7.87 -2.15
CA HIS A 632 7.51 -8.99 -2.22
C HIS A 632 7.37 -9.54 -3.65
N ILE A 633 7.32 -8.67 -4.66
CA ILE A 633 7.30 -9.11 -6.07
C ILE A 633 8.59 -9.85 -6.43
N ASP A 634 9.75 -9.31 -6.06
CA ASP A 634 11.05 -9.94 -6.31
C ASP A 634 11.11 -11.33 -5.68
N LYS A 635 10.59 -11.48 -4.45
CA LYS A 635 10.50 -12.78 -3.76
C LYS A 635 9.57 -13.76 -4.48
N ILE A 636 8.42 -13.29 -4.96
CA ILE A 636 7.53 -14.13 -5.77
C ILE A 636 8.25 -14.58 -7.05
N LEU A 637 8.89 -13.65 -7.77
CA LEU A 637 9.61 -13.96 -9.00
C LEU A 637 10.75 -14.96 -8.76
N GLU A 638 11.50 -14.81 -7.66
CA GLU A 638 12.55 -15.75 -7.26
C GLU A 638 12.04 -17.20 -7.15
N GLU A 639 10.84 -17.39 -6.61
CA GLU A 639 10.20 -18.71 -6.53
C GLU A 639 9.64 -19.19 -7.86
N LEU A 640 8.96 -18.32 -8.61
CA LEU A 640 8.41 -18.67 -9.92
C LEU A 640 9.50 -19.11 -10.89
N MET A 641 10.72 -18.59 -10.77
CA MET A 641 11.88 -18.99 -11.58
C MET A 641 12.34 -20.45 -11.36
N LYS A 642 11.87 -21.13 -10.30
CA LYS A 642 12.12 -22.56 -10.11
C LYS A 642 11.32 -23.41 -11.11
N ASP A 643 10.23 -22.89 -11.67
CA ASP A 643 9.47 -23.51 -12.75
C ASP A 643 10.08 -23.16 -14.12
N SER A 644 10.34 -24.17 -14.94
CA SER A 644 11.01 -24.00 -16.24
C SER A 644 10.23 -23.17 -17.26
N VAL A 645 8.89 -23.19 -17.23
CA VAL A 645 8.03 -22.47 -18.17
C VAL A 645 7.98 -20.99 -17.80
N LEU A 646 7.80 -20.71 -16.51
CA LEU A 646 7.83 -19.36 -15.96
C LEU A 646 9.21 -18.72 -16.14
N LYS A 647 10.29 -19.48 -15.87
CA LYS A 647 11.64 -19.03 -16.17
C LYS A 647 11.82 -18.60 -17.62
N ARG A 648 11.30 -19.39 -18.56
CA ARG A 648 11.35 -19.08 -19.99
C ARG A 648 10.61 -17.78 -20.34
N CYS A 649 9.45 -17.55 -19.72
CA CYS A 649 8.70 -16.32 -19.91
C CYS A 649 9.53 -15.08 -19.53
N LEU A 650 10.23 -15.10 -18.38
CA LEU A 650 11.10 -13.99 -17.98
C LEU A 650 12.28 -13.80 -18.94
N THR A 651 12.92 -14.89 -19.39
CA THR A 651 14.05 -14.81 -20.34
C THR A 651 13.61 -14.28 -21.70
N ASP A 652 12.40 -14.62 -22.16
CA ASP A 652 11.86 -14.12 -23.44
C ASP A 652 11.57 -12.60 -23.35
N LEU A 653 11.05 -12.11 -22.22
CA LEU A 653 10.88 -10.68 -21.96
C LEU A 653 12.23 -9.93 -21.94
N ALA A 654 13.25 -10.51 -21.30
CA ALA A 654 14.59 -9.92 -21.27
C ALA A 654 15.25 -9.91 -22.66
N ALA A 655 15.10 -10.98 -23.44
CA ALA A 655 15.62 -11.04 -24.81
C ALA A 655 14.96 -9.99 -25.70
N ALA A 656 13.66 -9.77 -25.58
CA ALA A 656 12.95 -8.75 -26.36
C ALA A 656 13.41 -7.31 -26.03
N ALA A 657 13.88 -7.05 -24.82
CA ALA A 657 14.48 -5.77 -24.46
C ALA A 657 15.76 -5.45 -25.25
N THR A 658 16.45 -6.48 -25.77
CA THR A 658 17.67 -6.31 -26.58
C THR A 658 17.40 -6.19 -28.09
N ALA A 659 16.21 -6.61 -28.55
CA ALA A 659 15.89 -6.75 -29.97
C ALA A 659 15.50 -5.43 -30.66
N ASN A 660 15.09 -4.41 -29.91
CA ASN A 660 14.69 -3.11 -30.46
C ASN A 660 15.69 -2.02 -30.05
N GLY A 661 16.56 -1.63 -30.98
CA GLY A 661 17.02 -0.23 -31.05
C GLY A 661 15.83 0.68 -31.37
N PRO A 662 15.96 2.02 -31.23
CA PRO A 662 14.86 2.94 -31.46
C PRO A 662 14.33 2.78 -32.89
N THR A 663 13.14 2.20 -33.04
CA THR A 663 12.44 2.13 -34.32
C THR A 663 11.94 3.54 -34.62
N GLU A 664 12.53 4.19 -35.63
CA GLU A 664 11.94 5.37 -36.26
C GLU A 664 10.51 5.02 -36.66
N MET A 665 9.52 5.65 -36.01
CA MET A 665 8.15 5.64 -36.49
C MET A 665 8.13 6.39 -37.82
N GLN A 666 8.15 5.62 -38.90
CA GLN A 666 7.87 6.12 -40.23
C GLN A 666 6.46 6.70 -40.23
N GLN A 667 6.38 8.04 -40.31
CA GLN A 667 5.16 8.77 -40.57
C GLN A 667 4.61 8.33 -41.93
N SER A 668 3.59 7.47 -41.91
CA SER A 668 2.55 7.50 -42.94
C SER A 668 1.31 8.09 -42.28
N GLY A 669 0.99 9.33 -42.65
CA GLY A 669 -0.22 9.99 -42.21
C GLY A 669 -1.46 9.22 -42.63
N ASP A 670 -2.32 8.91 -41.67
CA ASP A 670 -3.70 9.40 -41.63
C ASP A 670 -4.30 9.06 -40.26
N GLY A 671 -5.26 9.86 -39.81
CA GLY A 671 -5.76 9.89 -38.44
C GLY A 671 -6.23 8.53 -37.86
N GLY A 672 -5.80 8.23 -36.63
CA GLY A 672 -6.21 7.02 -35.93
C GLY A 672 -5.63 6.80 -34.51
N ALA A 673 -5.32 7.84 -33.75
CA ALA A 673 -4.75 7.70 -32.40
C ALA A 673 -5.77 7.47 -31.27
N ALA A 674 -6.98 6.98 -31.57
CA ALA A 674 -8.00 6.62 -30.58
C ALA A 674 -8.37 5.12 -30.59
N ALA A 675 -7.71 4.29 -31.41
CA ALA A 675 -8.11 2.89 -31.64
C ALA A 675 -7.15 1.83 -31.03
N ALA A 676 -5.96 2.21 -30.55
CA ALA A 676 -5.00 1.25 -29.98
C ALA A 676 -5.25 0.89 -28.49
N ALA A 677 -6.16 1.62 -27.81
CA ALA A 677 -6.58 1.33 -26.43
C ALA A 677 -7.89 0.50 -26.34
N ALA A 678 -8.49 0.12 -27.47
CA ALA A 678 -9.80 -0.52 -27.54
C ALA A 678 -9.79 -1.97 -28.07
N SER A 679 -8.63 -2.58 -28.32
CA SER A 679 -8.53 -3.98 -28.76
C SER A 679 -7.94 -4.90 -27.68
N PHE A 680 -8.54 -4.87 -26.49
CA PHE A 680 -8.46 -5.98 -25.52
C PHE A 680 -9.84 -6.63 -25.40
N SER A 681 -10.38 -7.10 -26.53
CA SER A 681 -11.56 -7.98 -26.55
C SER A 681 -11.18 -9.30 -27.23
N SER A 682 -11.18 -10.36 -26.43
CA SER A 682 -11.49 -11.75 -26.80
C SER A 682 -11.22 -12.19 -28.25
N SER A 683 -10.17 -12.97 -28.46
CA SER A 683 -10.19 -14.04 -29.45
C SER A 683 -9.61 -15.33 -28.87
N SER A 684 -10.52 -16.16 -28.36
CA SER A 684 -10.29 -17.59 -28.25
C SER A 684 -10.52 -18.22 -29.62
N SER A 685 -9.45 -18.51 -30.36
CA SER A 685 -9.47 -19.56 -31.38
C SER A 685 -8.07 -20.11 -31.59
N SER A 686 -7.91 -21.38 -31.22
CA SER A 686 -6.98 -22.38 -31.76
C SER A 686 -5.82 -21.88 -32.64
N GLY A 687 -4.60 -22.13 -32.18
CA GLY A 687 -3.40 -22.10 -33.02
C GLY A 687 -2.27 -21.29 -32.40
N THR A 688 -1.21 -21.99 -32.03
CA THR A 688 0.15 -21.49 -31.75
C THR A 688 0.42 -20.06 -32.20
N SER A 689 0.20 -19.09 -31.32
CA SER A 689 0.59 -17.69 -31.51
C SER A 689 1.48 -17.30 -30.32
N ARG A 690 2.71 -16.86 -30.62
CA ARG A 690 3.67 -16.41 -29.61
C ARG A 690 3.04 -15.28 -28.76
N PRO A 691 3.27 -15.24 -27.44
CA PRO A 691 2.76 -14.15 -26.61
C PRO A 691 3.30 -12.81 -27.11
N PHE A 692 2.45 -11.79 -27.14
CA PHE A 692 2.82 -10.41 -27.45
C PHE A 692 3.81 -9.94 -26.38
N VAL A 693 5.08 -9.73 -26.77
CA VAL A 693 6.13 -9.27 -25.85
C VAL A 693 6.18 -7.75 -25.88
N GLU A 694 5.84 -7.13 -24.75
CA GLU A 694 5.87 -5.67 -24.56
C GLU A 694 7.33 -5.19 -24.53
N PRO A 695 7.80 -4.43 -25.55
CA PRO A 695 9.20 -4.02 -25.63
C PRO A 695 9.56 -3.07 -24.48
N GLY A 696 10.63 -3.36 -23.75
CA GLY A 696 11.16 -2.50 -22.69
C GLY A 696 10.61 -2.75 -21.28
N LEU A 697 9.55 -3.54 -21.10
CA LEU A 697 8.98 -3.85 -19.77
C LEU A 697 10.03 -4.44 -18.80
N PHE A 698 10.87 -5.36 -19.30
CA PHE A 698 11.96 -5.93 -18.51
C PHE A 698 12.99 -4.87 -18.11
N SER A 699 13.33 -3.95 -19.03
CA SER A 699 14.30 -2.87 -18.75
C SER A 699 13.80 -1.92 -17.68
N ASP A 700 12.52 -1.55 -17.72
CA ASP A 700 11.89 -0.70 -16.71
C ASP A 700 11.91 -1.41 -15.33
N TYR A 701 11.54 -2.69 -15.28
CA TYR A 701 11.62 -3.51 -14.06
C TYR A 701 13.05 -3.60 -13.51
N ALA A 702 14.03 -3.97 -14.33
CA ALA A 702 15.42 -4.11 -13.93
C ALA A 702 16.00 -2.77 -13.44
N SER A 703 15.63 -1.66 -14.07
CA SER A 703 16.00 -0.32 -13.61
C SER A 703 15.43 -0.04 -12.21
N GLY A 704 14.18 -0.44 -11.95
CA GLY A 704 13.55 -0.32 -10.64
C GLY A 704 14.30 -1.11 -9.55
N ILE A 705 14.77 -2.32 -9.84
CA ILE A 705 15.58 -3.11 -8.90
C ILE A 705 16.91 -2.43 -8.61
N VAL A 706 17.64 -1.99 -9.65
CA VAL A 706 18.95 -1.33 -9.50
C VAL A 706 18.82 -0.07 -8.62
N ASN A 707 17.79 0.75 -8.86
CA ASN A 707 17.50 1.93 -8.04
C ASN A 707 17.17 1.56 -6.58
N THR A 708 16.43 0.47 -6.37
CA THR A 708 16.03 -0.01 -5.04
C THR A 708 17.23 -0.49 -4.23
N VAL A 709 18.15 -1.24 -4.85
CA VAL A 709 19.40 -1.67 -4.20
C VAL A 709 20.24 -0.47 -3.77
N MET A 710 20.41 0.52 -4.65
CA MET A 710 21.14 1.75 -4.31
C MET A 710 20.55 2.48 -3.10
N HIS A 711 19.22 2.57 -3.04
CA HIS A 711 18.53 3.19 -1.91
C HIS A 711 18.77 2.44 -0.60
N TYR A 712 18.57 1.12 -0.60
CA TYR A 712 18.74 0.29 0.59
C TYR A 712 20.16 0.32 1.17
N PHE A 713 21.18 0.29 0.30
CA PHE A 713 22.58 0.34 0.74
C PHE A 713 22.93 1.70 1.34
N LYS A 714 22.55 2.79 0.65
CA LYS A 714 22.83 4.15 1.12
C LYS A 714 22.15 4.41 2.46
N ASP A 715 20.83 4.23 2.52
CA ASP A 715 20.06 4.49 3.73
C ASP A 715 20.50 3.56 4.86
N GLY A 716 20.69 2.26 4.58
CA GLY A 716 21.16 1.29 5.58
C GLY A 716 22.50 1.66 6.22
N LEU A 717 23.48 2.12 5.44
CA LEU A 717 24.77 2.57 5.98
C LEU A 717 24.69 3.92 6.69
N ASP A 718 23.88 4.85 6.21
CA ASP A 718 23.64 6.12 6.91
C ASP A 718 23.08 5.85 8.33
N ARG A 719 22.15 4.89 8.46
CA ARG A 719 21.66 4.43 9.78
C ARG A 719 22.76 3.83 10.64
N LEU A 720 23.67 3.02 10.07
CA LEU A 720 24.81 2.49 10.82
C LEU A 720 25.77 3.60 11.28
N ALA A 721 25.96 4.65 10.49
CA ALA A 721 26.78 5.80 10.86
C ALA A 721 26.17 6.56 12.05
N ASP A 722 24.84 6.71 12.08
CA ASP A 722 24.13 7.30 13.21
C ASP A 722 24.21 6.44 14.47
N ILE A 723 24.09 5.11 14.34
CA ILE A 723 24.28 4.17 15.44
C ILE A 723 25.70 4.30 16.01
N TYR A 724 26.72 4.33 15.15
CA TYR A 724 28.12 4.46 15.56
C TYR A 724 28.38 5.78 16.31
N ALA A 725 27.86 6.90 15.79
CA ALA A 725 27.93 8.22 16.42
C ALA A 725 27.41 8.19 17.87
N ILE A 726 26.23 7.59 18.08
CA ILE A 726 25.63 7.49 19.41
C ILE A 726 26.41 6.53 20.31
N GLU A 727 26.89 5.41 19.78
CA GLU A 727 27.73 4.47 20.54
C GLU A 727 29.04 5.11 21.03
N ARG A 728 29.64 5.97 20.20
CA ARG A 728 30.81 6.77 20.56
C ARG A 728 30.49 7.82 21.61
N SER A 729 29.35 8.51 21.48
CA SER A 729 28.86 9.45 22.49
C SER A 729 28.63 8.76 23.85
N LYS A 730 28.08 7.53 23.85
CA LYS A 730 27.89 6.71 25.05
C LYS A 730 29.20 6.15 25.64
N ALA A 731 30.27 6.08 24.85
CA ALA A 731 31.56 5.55 25.32
C ALA A 731 32.25 6.51 26.31
N ASP A 732 32.01 7.82 26.19
CA ASP A 732 32.41 8.80 27.21
C ASP A 732 31.32 8.90 28.29
N ALA A 733 31.41 7.99 29.28
CA ALA A 733 30.43 7.90 30.36
C ALA A 733 30.31 9.20 31.19
N ALA A 734 31.40 9.99 31.28
CA ALA A 734 31.40 11.26 32.00
C ALA A 734 30.63 12.33 31.22
N ALA A 735 30.91 12.50 29.93
CA ALA A 735 30.18 13.43 29.07
C ALA A 735 28.69 13.01 28.93
N TRP A 736 28.41 11.71 28.77
CA TRP A 736 27.04 11.21 28.66
C TRP A 736 26.23 11.46 29.92
N ALA A 737 26.82 11.35 31.11
CA ALA A 737 26.13 11.61 32.38
C ALA A 737 25.79 13.10 32.59
N THR A 738 26.52 14.02 31.95
CA THR A 738 26.26 15.46 32.03
C THR A 738 25.11 15.94 31.15
N LEU A 739 24.65 15.11 30.19
CA LEU A 739 23.52 15.44 29.33
C LEU A 739 22.20 15.46 30.12
N PRO A 740 21.28 16.41 29.83
CA PRO A 740 19.93 16.42 30.40
C PRO A 740 19.19 15.09 30.23
N ALA A 741 18.38 14.70 31.22
CA ALA A 741 17.65 13.42 31.20
C ALA A 741 16.75 13.26 29.98
N GLU A 742 16.09 14.34 29.56
CA GLU A 742 15.24 14.37 28.38
C GLU A 742 16.05 14.18 27.08
N GLU A 743 17.23 14.79 26.97
CA GLU A 743 18.11 14.63 25.81
C GLU A 743 18.67 13.20 25.72
N ARG A 744 19.03 12.59 26.85
CA ARG A 744 19.46 11.19 26.91
C ARG A 744 18.36 10.23 26.45
N GLN A 745 17.14 10.43 26.93
CA GLN A 745 15.98 9.63 26.54
C GLN A 745 15.72 9.75 25.03
N ARG A 746 15.71 10.98 24.49
CA ARG A 746 15.53 11.22 23.05
C ARG A 746 16.63 10.55 22.21
N LYS A 747 17.89 10.64 22.62
CA LYS A 747 19.01 9.95 21.94
C LYS A 747 18.87 8.43 22.02
N GLU A 748 18.32 7.89 23.10
CA GLU A 748 18.04 6.46 23.23
C GLU A 748 16.89 5.97 22.34
N ASP A 749 15.81 6.75 22.24
CA ASP A 749 14.70 6.42 21.36
C ASP A 749 15.12 6.53 19.89
N PHE A 750 15.90 7.55 19.53
CA PHE A 750 16.51 7.68 18.21
C PHE A 750 17.45 6.51 17.91
N TYR A 751 18.36 6.14 18.83
CA TYR A 751 19.24 4.98 18.69
C TYR A 751 18.45 3.70 18.38
N ARG A 752 17.40 3.39 19.17
CA ARG A 752 16.53 2.23 18.93
C ARG A 752 15.79 2.31 17.60
N GLY A 753 15.38 3.50 17.18
CA GLY A 753 14.79 3.75 15.86
C GLY A 753 15.76 3.42 14.71
N GLN A 754 16.99 3.94 14.78
CA GLN A 754 18.03 3.68 13.78
C GLN A 754 18.43 2.21 13.73
N GLN A 755 18.58 1.55 14.88
CA GLN A 755 18.88 0.12 14.97
C GLN A 755 17.85 -0.74 14.23
N ARG A 756 16.55 -0.45 14.42
CA ARG A 756 15.47 -1.17 13.73
C ARG A 756 15.47 -0.93 12.23
N ALA A 757 15.61 0.33 11.80
CA ALA A 757 15.63 0.69 10.39
C ALA A 757 16.83 0.07 9.64
N ALA A 758 18.02 0.06 10.27
CA ALA A 758 19.24 -0.48 9.68
C ALA A 758 19.10 -1.96 9.30
N VAL A 759 18.49 -2.78 10.18
CA VAL A 759 18.25 -4.21 9.93
C VAL A 759 17.38 -4.41 8.69
N GLY A 760 16.28 -3.66 8.58
CA GLY A 760 15.35 -3.75 7.45
C GLY A 760 16.03 -3.41 6.14
N PHE A 761 16.66 -2.23 6.05
CA PHE A 761 17.29 -1.77 4.81
C PHE A 761 18.43 -2.67 4.34
N LEU A 762 19.35 -3.05 5.24
CA LEU A 762 20.51 -3.84 4.85
C LEU A 762 20.13 -5.27 4.45
N SER A 763 19.18 -5.90 5.17
CA SER A 763 18.71 -7.24 4.81
C SER A 763 17.99 -7.27 3.45
N MET A 764 17.14 -6.27 3.16
CA MET A 764 16.49 -6.13 1.85
C MET A 764 17.51 -5.81 0.75
N GLY A 765 18.49 -4.95 1.02
CA GLY A 765 19.61 -4.65 0.11
C GLY A 765 20.38 -5.90 -0.29
N VAL A 766 20.79 -6.71 0.68
CA VAL A 766 21.48 -7.99 0.44
C VAL A 766 20.61 -8.94 -0.39
N ALA A 767 19.33 -9.06 -0.05
CA ALA A 767 18.41 -9.96 -0.74
C ALA A 767 18.23 -9.56 -2.22
N ASN A 768 18.04 -8.26 -2.51
CA ASN A 768 17.87 -7.77 -3.87
C ASN A 768 19.16 -7.86 -4.69
N LEU A 769 20.33 -7.67 -4.06
CA LEU A 769 21.61 -7.87 -4.74
C LEU A 769 21.87 -9.35 -5.06
N LYS A 770 21.50 -10.27 -4.15
CA LYS A 770 21.50 -11.72 -4.45
C LYS A 770 20.57 -12.05 -5.60
N TRP A 771 19.37 -11.45 -5.62
CA TRP A 771 18.42 -11.61 -6.70
C TRP A 771 18.96 -11.12 -8.05
N LEU A 772 19.60 -9.94 -8.11
CA LEU A 772 20.27 -9.44 -9.31
C LEU A 772 21.36 -10.39 -9.82
N ASN A 773 22.16 -10.97 -8.92
CA ASN A 773 23.15 -11.97 -9.26
C ASN A 773 22.53 -13.24 -9.85
N THR A 774 21.41 -13.70 -9.28
CA THR A 774 20.64 -14.84 -9.80
C THR A 774 20.05 -14.54 -11.18
N LEU A 775 19.48 -13.35 -11.39
CA LEU A 775 18.91 -12.93 -12.67
C LEU A 775 19.98 -12.88 -13.76
N THR A 776 21.07 -12.16 -13.50
CA THR A 776 22.17 -12.00 -14.47
C THR A 776 22.96 -13.29 -14.69
N ALA A 777 22.69 -14.37 -13.96
CA ALA A 777 23.37 -15.67 -14.16
C ALA A 777 22.90 -16.33 -15.45
N ASP A 778 21.68 -16.00 -15.89
CA ASP A 778 21.16 -16.38 -17.18
C ASP A 778 21.73 -15.46 -18.28
N PRO A 779 22.42 -15.99 -19.32
CA PRO A 779 23.03 -15.17 -20.37
C PRO A 779 22.03 -14.29 -21.13
N LEU A 780 20.78 -14.73 -21.29
CA LEU A 780 19.75 -13.95 -22.00
C LEU A 780 19.32 -12.73 -21.19
N ILE A 781 19.24 -12.88 -19.86
CA ILE A 781 18.95 -11.77 -18.96
C ILE A 781 20.14 -10.83 -18.84
N ALA A 782 21.36 -11.37 -18.71
CA ALA A 782 22.59 -10.59 -18.66
C ALA A 782 22.73 -9.66 -19.88
N ALA A 783 22.36 -10.13 -21.08
CA ALA A 783 22.39 -9.33 -22.29
C ALA A 783 21.59 -8.02 -22.17
N ALA A 784 20.42 -8.03 -21.50
CA ALA A 784 19.61 -6.83 -21.29
C ALA A 784 20.35 -5.74 -20.48
N PHE A 785 21.18 -6.12 -19.51
CA PHE A 785 21.98 -5.19 -18.70
C PHE A 785 23.16 -4.58 -19.46
N LEU A 786 23.45 -5.05 -20.69
CA LEU A 786 24.52 -4.51 -21.54
C LEU A 786 24.05 -3.43 -22.53
N HIS A 787 22.77 -3.05 -22.48
CA HIS A 787 22.17 -2.01 -23.31
C HIS A 787 21.72 -0.80 -22.46
N GLU A 788 21.65 0.38 -23.07
CA GLU A 788 21.10 1.57 -22.41
C GLU A 788 19.58 1.43 -22.21
N PRO A 789 19.01 1.91 -21.08
CA PRO A 789 19.64 2.69 -20.01
C PRO A 789 20.25 1.86 -18.85
N LEU A 790 20.19 0.52 -18.91
CA LEU A 790 20.62 -0.33 -17.80
C LEU A 790 22.14 -0.36 -17.60
N LEU A 791 22.90 -0.28 -18.69
CA LEU A 791 24.35 -0.34 -18.69
C LEU A 791 24.97 0.70 -17.73
N GLY A 792 24.66 1.98 -17.93
CA GLY A 792 25.19 3.05 -17.09
C GLY A 792 24.73 2.97 -15.63
N LYS A 793 23.45 2.64 -15.39
CA LYS A 793 22.91 2.50 -14.03
C LYS A 793 23.56 1.36 -13.25
N THR A 794 23.81 0.24 -13.92
CA THR A 794 24.42 -0.94 -13.30
C THR A 794 25.90 -0.72 -13.04
N ALA A 795 26.62 -0.05 -13.96
CA ALA A 795 28.00 0.37 -13.73
C ALA A 795 28.10 1.31 -12.52
N PHE A 796 27.23 2.32 -12.45
CA PHE A 796 27.15 3.23 -11.32
C PHE A 796 26.83 2.51 -10.00
N LEU A 797 25.88 1.57 -9.99
CA LEU A 797 25.56 0.75 -8.81
C LEU A 797 26.80 0.04 -8.27
N VAL A 798 27.55 -0.63 -9.15
CA VAL A 798 28.76 -1.38 -8.77
C VAL A 798 29.82 -0.44 -8.22
N VAL A 799 30.18 0.62 -8.95
CA VAL A 799 31.24 1.55 -8.56
C VAL A 799 30.90 2.25 -7.25
N SER A 800 29.67 2.79 -7.15
CA SER A 800 29.22 3.49 -5.96
C SER A 800 29.15 2.57 -4.74
N SER A 801 28.70 1.32 -4.92
CA SER A 801 28.64 0.36 -3.81
C SER A 801 30.03 -0.04 -3.30
N LEU A 802 31.00 -0.23 -4.21
CA LEU A 802 32.38 -0.54 -3.81
C LEU A 802 33.07 0.64 -3.13
N GLU A 803 32.88 1.86 -3.64
CA GLU A 803 33.37 3.08 -3.00
C GLU A 803 32.76 3.25 -1.60
N LEU A 804 31.45 3.00 -1.47
CA LEU A 804 30.74 3.08 -0.21
C LEU A 804 31.24 2.05 0.81
N LEU A 805 31.47 0.80 0.39
CA LEU A 805 31.86 -0.31 1.28
C LEU A 805 33.37 -0.38 1.58
N LEU A 806 34.23 0.00 0.64
CA LEU A 806 35.70 -0.13 0.73
C LEU A 806 36.44 1.21 0.79
N GLY A 807 35.71 2.31 0.60
CA GLY A 807 36.19 3.66 0.81
C GLY A 807 36.40 3.98 2.29
N ASP A 808 36.84 5.21 2.57
CA ASP A 808 37.23 5.58 3.93
C ASP A 808 36.04 5.80 4.87
N ALA A 809 34.84 6.05 4.34
CA ALA A 809 33.61 6.20 5.12
C ALA A 809 33.26 4.91 5.90
N CYS A 810 33.28 3.74 5.24
CA CYS A 810 33.00 2.46 5.89
C CYS A 810 34.10 2.03 6.86
N LYS A 811 35.38 2.35 6.57
CA LYS A 811 36.50 2.06 7.49
C LYS A 811 36.37 2.76 8.85
N GLN A 812 35.78 3.96 8.86
CA GLN A 812 35.56 4.73 10.08
C GLN A 812 34.37 4.21 10.89
N LEU A 813 33.55 3.34 10.30
CA LEU A 813 32.28 2.88 10.83
C LEU A 813 32.48 1.60 11.65
N GLN A 814 32.80 1.76 12.95
CA GLN A 814 33.06 0.67 13.88
C GLN A 814 31.90 0.45 14.86
N VAL A 815 30.77 -0.01 14.34
CA VAL A 815 29.60 -0.31 15.17
C VAL A 815 29.86 -1.56 16.02
N LYS A 816 29.41 -1.57 17.27
CA LYS A 816 29.43 -2.78 18.11
C LYS A 816 28.54 -3.85 17.48
N LYS A 817 29.08 -5.07 17.29
CA LYS A 817 28.39 -6.24 16.73
C LYS A 817 27.63 -5.93 15.42
N PRO A 818 28.33 -5.64 14.31
CA PRO A 818 27.70 -5.29 13.03
C PRO A 818 26.73 -6.36 12.51
N GLU A 819 26.99 -7.63 12.83
CA GLU A 819 26.15 -8.78 12.49
C GLU A 819 24.70 -8.64 13.01
N GLN A 820 24.47 -7.94 14.13
CA GLN A 820 23.13 -7.73 14.67
C GLN A 820 22.23 -6.88 13.76
N TYR A 821 22.84 -6.11 12.84
CA TYR A 821 22.15 -5.28 11.86
C TYR A 821 22.09 -5.92 10.46
N GLY A 822 22.51 -7.18 10.33
CA GLY A 822 22.63 -7.84 9.02
C GLY A 822 23.76 -7.29 8.15
N PHE A 823 24.70 -6.54 8.74
CA PHE A 823 25.85 -5.99 8.04
C PHE A 823 27.02 -6.98 8.06
N ASP A 824 27.18 -7.72 6.95
CA ASP A 824 28.33 -8.59 6.70
C ASP A 824 29.12 -8.05 5.51
N LEU A 825 30.19 -7.31 5.81
CA LEU A 825 31.02 -6.64 4.81
C LEU A 825 31.63 -7.63 3.79
N PRO A 826 32.22 -8.78 4.19
CA PRO A 826 32.69 -9.81 3.25
C PRO A 826 31.61 -10.33 2.30
N VAL A 827 30.40 -10.60 2.80
CA VAL A 827 29.29 -11.08 1.96
C VAL A 827 28.83 -10.00 1.00
N LEU A 828 28.73 -8.76 1.46
CA LEU A 828 28.32 -7.61 0.64
C LEU A 828 29.30 -7.31 -0.48
N VAL A 829 30.59 -7.17 -0.16
CA VAL A 829 31.66 -6.92 -1.14
C VAL A 829 31.72 -8.08 -2.15
N GLY A 830 31.65 -9.32 -1.67
CA GLY A 830 31.60 -10.51 -2.53
C GLY A 830 30.40 -10.49 -3.49
N ALA A 831 29.21 -10.09 -3.02
CA ALA A 831 28.01 -10.02 -3.84
C ALA A 831 28.06 -8.91 -4.91
N VAL A 832 28.61 -7.73 -4.60
CA VAL A 832 28.78 -6.64 -5.58
C VAL A 832 29.81 -7.04 -6.63
N LEU A 833 30.93 -7.63 -6.21
CA LEU A 833 31.96 -8.13 -7.13
C LEU A 833 31.47 -9.29 -7.98
N ALA A 834 30.61 -10.17 -7.46
CA ALA A 834 29.98 -11.23 -8.25
C ALA A 834 29.24 -10.63 -9.45
N LEU A 835 28.41 -9.60 -9.23
CA LEU A 835 27.67 -8.91 -10.29
C LEU A 835 28.63 -8.27 -11.30
N GLN A 836 29.63 -7.53 -10.82
CA GLN A 836 30.64 -6.90 -11.66
C GLN A 836 31.38 -7.90 -12.55
N LEU A 837 31.85 -9.01 -11.97
CA LEU A 837 32.65 -10.01 -12.67
C LEU A 837 31.80 -10.87 -13.62
N GLN A 838 30.50 -10.87 -13.46
CA GLN A 838 29.56 -11.61 -14.29
C GLN A 838 29.24 -10.84 -15.56
N LEU A 839 28.90 -9.56 -15.43
CA LEU A 839 28.69 -8.64 -16.56
C LEU A 839 30.02 -8.22 -17.21
N GLY A 840 31.10 -8.13 -16.43
CA GLY A 840 32.45 -7.78 -16.86
C GLY A 840 33.15 -8.80 -17.75
N ARG A 841 32.45 -9.88 -18.14
CA ARG A 841 32.86 -10.75 -19.27
C ARG A 841 32.71 -10.04 -20.63
N HIS A 842 31.95 -8.94 -20.65
CA HIS A 842 31.69 -8.15 -21.85
C HIS A 842 32.43 -6.81 -21.76
N ASP A 843 33.26 -6.51 -22.76
CA ASP A 843 34.07 -5.29 -22.81
C ASP A 843 33.26 -4.01 -22.64
N ARG A 844 32.02 -4.00 -23.15
CA ARG A 844 31.10 -2.86 -23.03
C ARG A 844 30.79 -2.51 -21.58
N PHE A 845 30.61 -3.51 -20.71
CA PHE A 845 30.39 -3.26 -19.29
C PHE A 845 31.68 -2.81 -18.58
N VAL A 846 32.82 -3.38 -18.96
CA VAL A 846 34.14 -2.96 -18.44
C VAL A 846 34.39 -1.48 -18.75
N GLN A 847 34.12 -1.04 -19.98
CA GLN A 847 34.22 0.36 -20.39
C GLN A 847 33.28 1.27 -19.61
N ALA A 848 32.01 0.86 -19.42
CA ALA A 848 31.05 1.63 -18.64
C ALA A 848 31.51 1.83 -17.18
N VAL A 849 32.01 0.77 -16.53
CA VAL A 849 32.54 0.83 -15.15
C VAL A 849 33.73 1.78 -15.04
N VAL A 850 34.69 1.72 -15.98
CA VAL A 850 35.89 2.58 -15.96
C VAL A 850 35.56 4.03 -16.31
N SER A 851 34.46 4.26 -17.03
CA SER A 851 33.99 5.60 -17.40
C SER A 851 33.19 6.30 -16.29
N GLU A 852 32.82 5.58 -15.22
CA GLU A 852 32.15 6.20 -14.08
C GLU A 852 33.10 7.13 -13.32
N PRO A 853 32.69 8.39 -13.00
CA PRO A 853 33.57 9.38 -12.38
C PRO A 853 34.18 8.96 -11.05
N ASP A 854 33.51 8.08 -10.30
CA ASP A 854 33.92 7.64 -8.97
C ASP A 854 34.75 6.33 -9.01
N TYR A 855 35.12 5.84 -10.21
CA TYR A 855 35.97 4.66 -10.35
C TYR A 855 37.40 4.95 -9.89
N SER A 856 37.92 4.11 -8.99
CA SER A 856 39.27 4.25 -8.43
C SER A 856 40.05 2.93 -8.45
N ASP A 857 41.26 2.96 -9.02
CA ASP A 857 42.19 1.82 -8.98
C ASP A 857 42.60 1.44 -7.54
N GLU A 858 42.58 2.42 -6.64
CA GLU A 858 42.90 2.18 -5.23
C GLU A 858 41.82 1.32 -4.56
N ILE A 859 40.54 1.62 -4.82
CA ILE A 859 39.40 0.87 -4.30
C ILE A 859 39.39 -0.55 -4.86
N MET A 860 39.67 -0.71 -6.14
CA MET A 860 39.81 -2.03 -6.76
C MET A 860 40.97 -2.83 -6.17
N SER A 861 42.09 -2.17 -5.84
CA SER A 861 43.22 -2.80 -5.15
C SER A 861 42.85 -3.20 -3.71
N ARG A 862 42.05 -2.39 -3.02
CA ARG A 862 41.49 -2.72 -1.70
C ARG A 862 40.53 -3.92 -1.79
N ALA A 863 39.69 -3.97 -2.81
CA ALA A 863 38.78 -5.09 -3.08
C ALA A 863 39.55 -6.40 -3.26
N LEU A 864 40.65 -6.37 -4.02
CA LEU A 864 41.51 -7.54 -4.22
C LEU A 864 42.12 -8.06 -2.90
N ARG A 865 42.70 -7.15 -2.09
CA ARG A 865 43.22 -7.49 -0.75
C ARG A 865 42.13 -8.04 0.18
N HIS A 866 40.91 -7.51 0.07
CA HIS A 866 39.77 -7.99 0.84
C HIS A 866 39.42 -9.44 0.49
N LEU A 867 39.36 -9.78 -0.81
CA LEU A 867 39.13 -11.15 -1.26
C LEU A 867 40.23 -12.13 -0.81
N GLU A 868 41.49 -11.70 -0.84
CA GLU A 868 42.64 -12.48 -0.34
C GLU A 868 42.50 -12.78 1.16
N THR A 869 42.16 -11.75 1.94
CA THR A 869 42.01 -11.84 3.41
C THR A 869 40.87 -12.76 3.83
N HIS A 870 39.77 -12.78 3.06
CA HIS A 870 38.59 -13.61 3.33
C HIS A 870 38.57 -14.94 2.54
N HIS A 871 39.70 -15.35 1.96
CA HIS A 871 39.90 -16.62 1.26
C HIS A 871 38.91 -16.88 0.10
N GLN A 872 38.50 -15.85 -0.62
CA GLN A 872 37.58 -15.95 -1.77
C GLN A 872 38.33 -16.12 -3.11
N ALA A 873 39.18 -17.14 -3.21
CA ALA A 873 40.13 -17.34 -4.32
C ALA A 873 39.50 -17.36 -5.73
N HIS A 874 38.26 -17.83 -5.86
CA HIS A 874 37.54 -17.86 -7.15
C HIS A 874 37.23 -16.45 -7.68
N LEU A 875 36.77 -15.55 -6.81
CA LEU A 875 36.49 -14.16 -7.16
C LEU A 875 37.79 -13.38 -7.37
N GLU A 876 38.82 -13.67 -6.58
CA GLU A 876 40.13 -13.02 -6.69
C GLU A 876 40.74 -13.21 -8.07
N THR A 877 40.80 -14.45 -8.54
CA THR A 877 41.35 -14.79 -9.87
C THR A 877 40.62 -14.03 -10.98
N ARG A 878 39.28 -14.00 -10.92
CA ARG A 878 38.44 -13.32 -11.90
C ARG A 878 38.61 -11.79 -11.85
N LEU A 879 38.79 -11.23 -10.66
CA LEU A 879 39.02 -9.78 -10.48
C LEU A 879 40.37 -9.36 -11.06
N ARG A 880 41.43 -10.16 -10.91
CA ARG A 880 42.72 -9.90 -11.57
C ARG A 880 42.58 -9.87 -13.09
N THR A 881 41.82 -10.81 -13.66
CA THR A 881 41.53 -10.83 -15.11
C THR A 881 40.74 -9.60 -15.54
N PHE A 882 39.72 -9.20 -14.77
CA PHE A 882 38.96 -7.99 -15.04
C PHE A 882 39.87 -6.75 -15.03
N LEU A 883 40.74 -6.61 -14.02
CA LEU A 883 41.65 -5.46 -13.92
C LEU A 883 42.67 -5.41 -15.06
N ALA A 884 43.21 -6.56 -15.49
CA ALA A 884 44.04 -6.61 -16.69
C ALA A 884 43.28 -6.05 -17.92
N ARG A 885 42.02 -6.46 -18.09
CA ARG A 885 41.17 -5.97 -19.19
C ARG A 885 40.83 -4.48 -19.09
N THR A 886 40.65 -3.94 -17.88
CA THR A 886 40.45 -2.48 -17.69
C THR A 886 41.67 -1.67 -18.15
N GLY A 887 42.88 -2.18 -17.94
CA GLY A 887 44.12 -1.54 -18.39
C GLY A 887 44.26 -1.50 -19.92
N GLU A 888 43.77 -2.54 -20.60
CA GLU A 888 43.76 -2.62 -22.07
C GLU A 888 42.72 -1.69 -22.72
N LEU A 889 41.56 -1.51 -22.08
CA LEU A 889 40.45 -0.71 -22.62
C LEU A 889 40.54 0.78 -22.23
N ARG A 890 41.43 1.15 -21.30
CA ARG A 890 41.69 2.54 -20.92
C ARG A 890 42.15 3.37 -22.13
N GLY A 891 41.38 4.38 -22.50
CA GLY A 891 41.67 5.26 -23.64
C GLY A 891 41.06 4.82 -24.97
N THR A 892 40.31 3.71 -25.01
CA THR A 892 39.46 3.36 -26.16
C THR A 892 38.12 4.08 -26.04
N VAL A 893 37.82 5.01 -26.95
CA VAL A 893 36.51 5.70 -27.00
C VAL A 893 35.44 4.67 -27.36
N MET A 894 34.34 4.61 -26.60
CA MET A 894 33.17 3.83 -26.99
C MET A 894 32.77 4.21 -28.41
N PRO A 895 32.76 3.29 -29.39
CA PRO A 895 32.15 3.60 -30.67
C PRO A 895 30.67 3.92 -30.38
N PRO A 896 30.14 5.05 -30.84
CA PRO A 896 28.69 5.23 -30.85
C PRO A 896 28.12 4.05 -31.62
N VAL A 897 26.99 3.50 -31.15
CA VAL A 897 26.19 2.64 -32.01
C VAL A 897 25.78 3.52 -33.18
N THR A 898 26.49 3.37 -34.31
CA THR A 898 25.95 3.74 -35.60
C THR A 898 24.70 2.89 -35.78
N THR A 899 23.55 3.46 -35.42
CA THR A 899 22.33 3.21 -36.17
C THR A 899 22.68 3.60 -37.60
N ALA A 900 22.91 2.61 -38.45
CA ALA A 900 23.03 2.82 -39.89
C ALA A 900 21.64 3.19 -40.43
N ALA A 901 21.22 4.43 -40.17
CA ALA A 901 20.13 5.17 -40.81
C ALA A 901 20.23 6.61 -40.29
N THR A 902 20.13 7.59 -41.21
CA THR A 902 20.33 9.06 -41.02
C THR A 902 21.74 9.63 -41.17
N ALA A 903 22.48 9.16 -42.19
CA ALA A 903 23.50 9.98 -42.85
C ALA A 903 23.21 10.13 -44.36
N THR A 904 21.99 10.55 -44.72
CA THR A 904 21.67 11.01 -46.08
C THR A 904 20.52 12.02 -46.12
N ALA A 905 20.54 13.08 -45.30
CA ALA A 905 19.59 14.19 -45.44
C ALA A 905 20.06 15.50 -44.76
N ALA A 906 21.26 15.98 -45.08
CA ALA A 906 21.66 17.38 -44.79
C ALA A 906 22.86 17.82 -45.65
N ALA A 907 22.90 17.42 -46.91
CA ALA A 907 23.92 17.84 -47.86
C ALA A 907 23.28 18.33 -49.17
N THR A 908 22.46 19.38 -49.09
CA THR A 908 22.06 20.24 -50.23
C THR A 908 21.39 21.52 -49.72
N ALA A 909 22.16 22.44 -49.11
CA ALA A 909 21.88 23.88 -49.10
C ALA A 909 22.97 24.63 -48.32
N ALA A 910 24.09 24.96 -48.99
CA ALA A 910 24.87 26.19 -48.80
C ALA A 910 26.19 26.08 -49.58
N ALA A 911 26.11 26.19 -50.90
CA ALA A 911 27.23 26.63 -51.70
C ALA A 911 27.26 28.17 -51.66
N GLY A 912 28.35 28.76 -51.17
CA GLY A 912 28.45 30.22 -51.12
C GLY A 912 29.71 30.75 -50.43
N THR A 913 30.81 30.77 -51.19
CA THR A 913 31.92 31.77 -51.16
C THR A 913 32.91 31.82 -49.99
N ALA A 914 34.15 31.47 -50.36
CA ALA A 914 35.44 32.15 -50.11
C ALA A 914 36.28 31.80 -48.85
N SER A 915 37.43 31.16 -49.13
CA SER A 915 38.66 30.97 -48.34
C SER A 915 39.47 32.29 -48.16
N PRO A 916 40.73 32.30 -47.66
CA PRO A 916 41.50 31.34 -46.83
C PRO A 916 42.26 32.02 -45.64
N GLY A 917 42.87 31.24 -44.73
CA GLY A 917 43.77 31.84 -43.73
C GLY A 917 44.48 30.89 -42.76
N LEU A 918 45.56 30.29 -43.25
CA LEU A 918 46.76 29.79 -42.57
C LEU A 918 46.77 28.50 -41.73
N GLU A 919 47.59 27.60 -42.28
CA GLU A 919 48.24 26.41 -41.78
C GLU A 919 49.23 26.63 -40.61
N THR A 920 49.65 25.48 -40.06
CA THR A 920 50.94 25.17 -39.41
C THR A 920 51.19 25.66 -37.98
N LEU A 921 51.18 24.73 -37.01
CA LEU A 921 52.39 24.01 -36.59
C LEU A 921 52.05 22.92 -35.56
N ALA A 922 52.57 21.73 -35.84
CA ALA A 922 52.63 20.61 -34.91
C ALA A 922 53.79 20.79 -33.92
N SER A 923 53.74 19.95 -32.88
CA SER A 923 54.79 19.55 -31.91
C SER A 923 55.22 20.55 -30.83
N GLU A 924 54.86 20.23 -29.57
CA GLU A 924 55.73 20.20 -28.36
C GLU A 924 54.91 19.62 -27.18
N GLN A 925 55.10 18.35 -26.87
CA GLN A 925 55.77 17.85 -25.64
C GLN A 925 55.20 18.35 -24.30
N GLN A 926 54.53 17.41 -23.62
CA GLN A 926 54.60 17.12 -22.18
C GLN A 926 55.10 18.24 -21.26
N GLN A 927 54.18 18.88 -20.56
CA GLN A 927 54.37 19.32 -19.17
C GLN A 927 53.01 19.53 -18.51
N ARG A 928 52.72 18.72 -17.49
CA ARG A 928 51.67 19.00 -16.49
C ARG A 928 52.03 20.32 -15.80
N PRO A 929 51.12 21.31 -15.66
CA PRO A 929 51.33 22.37 -14.70
C PRO A 929 50.89 21.86 -13.32
N THR A 930 51.89 21.48 -12.53
CA THR A 930 51.82 21.48 -11.06
C THR A 930 51.47 22.87 -10.55
N GLY A 931 50.48 22.94 -9.65
CA GLY A 931 50.37 23.95 -8.59
C GLY A 931 50.18 25.40 -9.03
N LEU A 932 48.91 25.83 -9.14
CA LEU A 932 48.54 27.24 -8.99
C LEU A 932 48.08 27.48 -7.54
N LEU A 933 49.03 27.51 -6.62
CA LEU A 933 48.90 28.32 -5.41
C LEU A 933 49.23 29.76 -5.82
N CYS A 934 48.22 30.63 -5.90
CA CYS A 934 48.45 32.07 -5.96
C CYS A 934 47.48 32.80 -5.02
N GLU A 935 48.07 33.80 -4.38
CA GLU A 935 47.63 34.52 -3.19
C GLU A 935 46.30 35.25 -3.34
N ALA A 936 45.69 35.53 -2.19
CA ALA A 936 44.45 36.25 -2.05
C ALA A 936 44.50 37.63 -2.74
N VAL A 937 43.86 37.74 -3.90
CA VAL A 937 43.42 39.03 -4.42
C VAL A 937 42.12 39.37 -3.68
N GLN A 938 42.22 40.12 -2.58
CA GLN A 938 41.09 40.91 -2.11
C GLN A 938 40.88 42.02 -3.12
N VAL A 939 39.81 41.94 -3.91
CA VAL A 939 39.32 43.07 -4.71
C VAL A 939 38.44 43.92 -3.79
N PRO A 940 38.83 45.15 -3.42
CA PRO A 940 37.96 46.03 -2.64
C PRO A 940 36.84 46.57 -3.57
N GLY A 941 35.57 46.44 -3.16
CA GLY A 941 34.43 47.09 -3.85
C GLY A 941 33.25 46.20 -4.28
N ILE A 942 33.11 44.98 -3.77
CA ILE A 942 32.09 44.01 -4.26
C ILE A 942 30.65 44.35 -3.87
N GLU A 943 30.40 45.13 -2.80
CA GLU A 943 29.04 45.43 -2.33
C GLU A 943 28.20 46.30 -3.29
N HIS A 944 28.83 47.03 -4.22
CA HIS A 944 28.12 47.83 -5.24
C HIS A 944 27.84 47.08 -6.56
N LEU A 945 28.42 45.88 -6.77
CA LEU A 945 28.29 45.10 -8.01
C LEU A 945 27.07 44.18 -8.02
N ASP A 946 26.64 43.65 -6.87
CA ASP A 946 25.52 42.67 -6.83
C ASP A 946 24.17 43.28 -7.25
N ALA A 947 23.89 44.53 -6.87
CA ALA A 947 22.66 45.22 -7.29
C ALA A 947 22.61 45.53 -8.80
N GLU A 948 23.78 45.65 -9.44
CA GLU A 948 23.88 45.89 -10.88
C GLU A 948 23.78 44.56 -11.66
N VAL A 949 24.39 43.49 -11.12
CA VAL A 949 24.23 42.12 -11.64
C VAL A 949 22.78 41.65 -11.53
N ASP A 950 22.09 41.90 -10.42
CA ASP A 950 20.67 41.57 -10.26
C ASP A 950 19.78 42.31 -11.26
N LYS A 951 20.07 43.60 -11.52
CA LYS A 951 19.35 44.38 -12.54
C LYS A 951 19.58 43.82 -13.94
N LEU A 952 20.83 43.47 -14.28
CA LEU A 952 21.17 42.87 -15.57
C LEU A 952 20.55 41.48 -15.73
N TYR A 953 20.57 40.68 -14.67
CA TYR A 953 19.99 39.35 -14.64
C TYR A 953 18.46 39.41 -14.81
N ALA A 954 17.78 40.26 -14.04
CA ALA A 954 16.34 40.47 -14.16
C ALA A 954 15.96 41.06 -15.54
N ALA A 955 16.78 41.92 -16.13
CA ALA A 955 16.53 42.47 -17.45
C ALA A 955 16.68 41.43 -18.59
N ASP A 956 17.68 40.54 -18.51
CA ASP A 956 17.98 39.58 -19.58
C ASP A 956 17.18 38.27 -19.46
N LEU A 957 16.89 37.82 -18.23
CA LEU A 957 16.14 36.59 -17.96
C LEU A 957 14.69 36.84 -17.53
N GLY A 958 14.32 38.05 -17.10
CA GLY A 958 12.93 38.39 -16.75
C GLY A 958 11.91 38.08 -17.85
N PRO A 959 12.17 38.35 -19.14
CA PRO A 959 11.29 37.96 -20.23
C PRO A 959 11.11 36.44 -20.40
N LEU A 960 12.01 35.62 -19.85
CA LEU A 960 11.97 34.16 -19.90
C LEU A 960 11.29 33.54 -18.66
N SER A 961 10.82 34.35 -17.71
CA SER A 961 10.19 33.90 -16.45
C SER A 961 9.02 32.96 -16.70
N ILE A 962 8.21 33.24 -17.73
CA ILE A 962 7.21 32.31 -18.25
C ILE A 962 7.40 32.18 -19.76
N GLY A 963 7.47 30.95 -20.27
CA GLY A 963 7.63 30.66 -21.69
C GLY A 963 6.89 29.39 -22.12
N GLU A 964 7.15 28.94 -23.36
CA GLU A 964 6.51 27.77 -23.96
C GLU A 964 7.56 26.78 -24.50
N TYR A 965 7.24 25.50 -24.45
CA TYR A 965 8.06 24.45 -25.05
C TYR A 965 7.21 23.30 -25.60
N ASP A 966 7.83 22.44 -26.41
CA ASP A 966 7.21 21.20 -26.89
C ASP A 966 7.63 20.02 -26.00
N SER A 967 6.69 19.54 -25.20
CA SER A 967 6.90 18.41 -24.30
C SER A 967 6.91 17.04 -25.00
N THR A 968 6.59 16.98 -26.30
CA THR A 968 6.55 15.72 -27.09
C THR A 968 7.91 15.29 -27.63
N VAL A 969 8.89 16.20 -27.63
CA VAL A 969 10.28 15.92 -28.01
C VAL A 969 10.82 14.78 -27.12
N PRO A 970 11.62 13.82 -27.64
CA PRO A 970 12.22 12.77 -26.82
C PRO A 970 13.02 13.34 -25.65
N GLY A 971 12.69 12.91 -24.42
CA GLY A 971 13.27 13.47 -23.19
C GLY A 971 12.74 14.87 -22.82
N GLY A 972 11.75 15.38 -23.55
CA GLY A 972 11.10 16.67 -23.31
C GLY A 972 10.22 16.69 -22.07
N TYR A 973 9.78 15.54 -21.57
CA TYR A 973 8.97 15.43 -20.35
C TYR A 973 9.26 14.13 -19.61
N PHE A 974 9.14 14.14 -18.28
CA PHE A 974 9.32 12.96 -17.44
C PHE A 974 8.35 11.85 -17.87
N LYS A 975 8.90 10.65 -18.16
CA LYS A 975 8.15 9.58 -18.83
C LYS A 975 6.91 9.15 -18.06
N GLU A 976 7.02 9.03 -16.74
CA GLU A 976 5.93 8.64 -15.85
C GLU A 976 4.80 9.67 -15.87
N MET A 977 5.12 10.97 -15.88
CA MET A 977 4.12 12.02 -15.96
C MET A 977 3.53 12.17 -17.37
N ALA A 978 4.29 11.85 -18.42
CA ALA A 978 3.75 11.76 -19.78
C ALA A 978 2.67 10.67 -19.84
N ARG A 979 2.94 9.47 -19.28
CA ARG A 979 1.95 8.37 -19.20
C ARG A 979 0.69 8.79 -18.43
N LEU A 980 0.83 9.50 -17.30
CA LEU A 980 -0.31 10.03 -16.54
C LEU A 980 -1.10 11.07 -17.35
N ALA A 981 -0.40 11.95 -18.07
CA ALA A 981 -1.02 12.97 -18.91
C ALA A 981 -1.75 12.37 -20.11
N ASP A 982 -1.23 11.30 -20.72
CA ASP A 982 -1.85 10.60 -21.86
C ASP A 982 -3.16 9.91 -21.46
N GLN A 983 -3.30 9.54 -20.18
CA GLN A 983 -4.54 8.98 -19.61
C GLN A 983 -5.57 10.06 -19.24
N ASP A 984 -5.19 11.34 -19.23
CA ASP A 984 -6.06 12.48 -18.92
C ASP A 984 -6.36 13.29 -20.20
N SER A 985 -7.64 13.40 -20.56
CA SER A 985 -8.08 14.18 -21.72
C SER A 985 -7.81 15.69 -21.60
N GLY A 986 -7.46 16.19 -20.41
CA GLY A 986 -7.06 17.58 -20.16
C GLY A 986 -8.20 18.60 -20.22
N ALA A 987 -9.44 18.17 -20.49
CA ALA A 987 -10.53 19.04 -20.93
C ALA A 987 -11.47 19.57 -19.82
N SER A 988 -11.07 19.54 -18.55
CA SER A 988 -11.93 20.06 -17.46
C SER A 988 -12.02 21.60 -17.51
N ARG A 989 -13.23 22.13 -17.72
CA ARG A 989 -13.46 23.60 -17.73
C ARG A 989 -13.03 24.28 -16.44
N LYS A 990 -13.18 23.61 -15.28
CA LYS A 990 -12.76 24.14 -13.97
C LYS A 990 -11.24 24.22 -13.88
N LYS A 991 -10.55 23.13 -14.25
CA LYS A 991 -9.09 23.03 -14.33
C LYS A 991 -8.50 24.12 -15.22
N MET A 992 -8.98 24.22 -16.46
CA MET A 992 -8.46 25.18 -17.44
C MET A 992 -8.63 26.64 -16.98
N ARG A 993 -9.77 26.98 -16.36
CA ARG A 993 -9.98 28.33 -15.80
C ARG A 993 -9.01 28.63 -14.65
N GLN A 994 -8.81 27.66 -13.76
CA GLN A 994 -7.89 27.82 -12.64
C GLN A 994 -6.45 27.96 -13.12
N LEU A 995 -6.00 27.12 -14.05
CA LEU A 995 -4.65 27.20 -14.61
C LEU A 995 -4.42 28.53 -15.33
N ALA A 996 -5.36 28.97 -16.18
CA ALA A 996 -5.25 30.27 -16.85
C ALA A 996 -5.15 31.44 -15.85
N LYS A 997 -5.87 31.37 -14.73
CA LYS A 997 -5.77 32.37 -13.66
C LYS A 997 -4.39 32.34 -13.01
N GLU A 998 -3.89 31.17 -12.59
CA GLU A 998 -2.59 31.04 -11.94
C GLU A 998 -1.43 31.46 -12.85
N PHE A 999 -1.49 31.12 -14.14
CA PHE A 999 -0.52 31.61 -15.12
C PHE A 999 -0.50 33.13 -15.21
N ASN A 1000 -1.66 33.76 -15.32
CA ASN A 1000 -1.75 35.23 -15.35
C ASN A 1000 -1.23 35.87 -14.06
N ASP A 1001 -1.50 35.25 -12.90
CA ASP A 1001 -1.00 35.73 -11.62
C ASP A 1001 0.53 35.64 -11.52
N MET A 1002 1.15 34.64 -12.16
CA MET A 1002 2.60 34.38 -12.15
C MET A 1002 3.41 35.16 -13.22
N GLN A 1003 2.76 35.76 -14.21
CA GLN A 1003 3.42 36.55 -15.26
C GLN A 1003 4.25 37.72 -14.67
N PRO A 1004 5.27 38.21 -15.38
CA PRO A 1004 5.95 39.45 -15.00
C PRO A 1004 4.95 40.61 -14.82
N GLY A 1005 4.91 41.21 -13.62
CA GLY A 1005 3.95 42.25 -13.24
C GLY A 1005 2.59 41.74 -12.73
N GLY A 1006 2.39 40.42 -12.68
CA GLY A 1006 1.23 39.78 -12.04
C GLY A 1006 1.27 39.87 -10.51
N ARG A 1007 0.15 39.52 -9.87
CA ARG A 1007 0.00 39.63 -8.41
C ARG A 1007 0.93 38.69 -7.64
N MET A 1008 1.35 37.59 -8.26
CA MET A 1008 2.25 36.58 -7.72
C MET A 1008 3.40 36.32 -8.71
N ALA A 1009 4.02 37.39 -9.22
CA ALA A 1009 5.12 37.26 -10.18
C ALA A 1009 6.24 36.35 -9.64
N LEU A 1010 6.76 35.48 -10.50
CA LEU A 1010 7.87 34.58 -10.15
C LEU A 1010 9.15 35.39 -9.85
N PRO A 1011 9.94 35.00 -8.83
CA PRO A 1011 11.20 35.66 -8.53
C PRO A 1011 12.20 35.48 -9.68
N CYS A 1012 12.91 36.54 -10.05
CA CYS A 1012 13.93 36.52 -11.10
C CYS A 1012 15.12 37.42 -10.71
N LEU A 1013 15.89 36.96 -9.71
CA LEU A 1013 17.10 37.63 -9.22
C LEU A 1013 18.32 36.73 -9.42
N ALA A 1014 19.52 37.31 -9.51
CA ALA A 1014 20.75 36.53 -9.65
C ALA A 1014 20.98 35.62 -8.43
N ALA A 1015 20.55 36.07 -7.24
CA ALA A 1015 20.61 35.28 -6.02
C ALA A 1015 19.62 34.10 -5.99
N ALA A 1016 18.46 34.23 -6.64
CA ALA A 1016 17.41 33.21 -6.71
C ALA A 1016 16.35 33.56 -7.77
N ALA A 1017 16.11 32.66 -8.70
CA ALA A 1017 15.13 32.82 -9.78
C ALA A 1017 14.33 31.52 -10.02
N ILE A 1018 13.11 31.69 -10.53
CA ILE A 1018 12.21 30.61 -10.94
C ILE A 1018 11.69 30.94 -12.34
N PHE A 1019 11.80 29.97 -13.24
CA PHE A 1019 11.29 30.02 -14.61
C PHE A 1019 10.26 28.92 -14.80
N LEU A 1020 9.20 29.18 -15.56
CA LEU A 1020 8.15 28.21 -15.85
C LEU A 1020 7.87 28.15 -17.35
N GLN A 1021 8.05 26.99 -17.95
CA GLN A 1021 7.77 26.72 -19.36
C GLN A 1021 6.50 25.87 -19.44
N GLN A 1022 5.44 26.37 -20.09
CA GLN A 1022 4.23 25.59 -20.32
C GLN A 1022 4.35 24.79 -21.63
N ASP A 1023 3.70 23.64 -21.71
CA ASP A 1023 3.62 22.94 -22.98
C ASP A 1023 2.74 23.70 -23.98
N SER A 1024 3.22 23.78 -25.21
CA SER A 1024 2.57 24.50 -26.31
C SER A 1024 1.17 23.98 -26.69
N ALA A 1025 0.88 22.69 -26.43
CA ALA A 1025 -0.43 22.10 -26.69
C ALA A 1025 -1.29 21.97 -25.42
N ARG A 1026 -0.66 21.88 -24.25
CA ARG A 1026 -1.31 21.52 -22.98
C ARG A 1026 -0.78 22.32 -21.80
N ILE A 1027 -1.54 23.36 -21.42
CA ILE A 1027 -1.22 24.22 -20.26
C ILE A 1027 -1.13 23.47 -18.92
N ASP A 1028 -1.66 22.25 -18.80
CA ASP A 1028 -1.57 21.43 -17.59
C ASP A 1028 -0.29 20.59 -17.49
N LYS A 1029 0.57 20.67 -18.51
CA LYS A 1029 1.95 20.15 -18.50
C LYS A 1029 2.90 21.34 -18.46
N MET A 1030 3.81 21.35 -17.50
CA MET A 1030 4.76 22.45 -17.33
C MET A 1030 6.14 21.92 -16.94
N ARG A 1031 7.15 22.76 -17.15
CA ARG A 1031 8.52 22.55 -16.72
C ARG A 1031 9.00 23.77 -15.98
N ALA A 1032 9.36 23.63 -14.71
CA ALA A 1032 9.97 24.68 -13.93
C ALA A 1032 11.50 24.54 -13.92
N VAL A 1033 12.22 25.66 -13.97
CA VAL A 1033 13.65 25.75 -13.68
C VAL A 1033 13.82 26.63 -12.45
N ILE A 1034 14.28 26.05 -11.35
CA ILE A 1034 14.55 26.77 -10.10
C ILE A 1034 16.05 26.87 -9.94
N THR A 1035 16.57 28.08 -9.76
CA THR A 1035 18.00 28.29 -9.49
C THR A 1035 18.29 28.01 -8.02
N GLY A 1036 19.44 27.41 -7.75
CA GLY A 1036 19.92 27.22 -6.38
C GLY A 1036 20.19 28.56 -5.70
N PRO A 1037 19.58 28.84 -4.52
CA PRO A 1037 19.75 30.11 -3.85
C PRO A 1037 21.19 30.39 -3.42
N GLU A 1038 21.55 31.66 -3.38
CA GLU A 1038 22.84 32.15 -2.88
C GLU A 1038 23.14 31.68 -1.46
N GLY A 1039 24.41 31.34 -1.19
CA GLY A 1039 24.86 30.94 0.14
C GLY A 1039 24.45 29.51 0.55
N THR A 1040 23.76 28.79 -0.34
CA THR A 1040 23.38 27.38 -0.13
C THR A 1040 24.35 26.45 -0.86
N PRO A 1041 24.42 25.15 -0.50
CA PRO A 1041 25.16 24.16 -1.30
C PRO A 1041 24.61 23.95 -2.72
N TYR A 1042 23.49 24.60 -3.08
CA TYR A 1042 22.87 24.58 -4.40
C TYR A 1042 23.31 25.74 -5.30
N GLU A 1043 24.00 26.75 -4.74
CA GLU A 1043 24.26 28.04 -5.39
C GLU A 1043 24.81 27.88 -6.82
N GLY A 1044 24.16 28.56 -7.77
CA GLY A 1044 24.54 28.58 -9.20
C GLY A 1044 24.14 27.32 -9.99
N GLY A 1045 23.53 26.32 -9.35
CA GLY A 1045 22.93 25.17 -10.03
C GLY A 1045 21.54 25.48 -10.59
N LEU A 1046 21.17 24.81 -11.68
CA LEU A 1046 19.82 24.83 -12.25
C LEU A 1046 19.11 23.51 -11.99
N PHE A 1047 17.98 23.54 -11.29
CA PHE A 1047 17.17 22.37 -10.96
C PHE A 1047 15.90 22.39 -11.81
N VAL A 1048 15.73 21.36 -12.63
CA VAL A 1048 14.61 21.24 -13.56
C VAL A 1048 13.56 20.33 -12.98
N PHE A 1049 12.30 20.77 -12.99
CA PHE A 1049 11.17 20.02 -12.48
C PHE A 1049 10.08 19.96 -13.54
N ASP A 1050 9.53 18.78 -13.78
CA ASP A 1050 8.33 18.63 -14.59
C ASP A 1050 7.09 18.62 -13.67
N ILE A 1051 6.00 19.24 -14.12
CA ILE A 1051 4.78 19.48 -13.34
C ILE A 1051 3.57 19.09 -14.19
N PHE A 1052 2.76 18.16 -13.68
CA PHE A 1052 1.49 17.77 -14.27
C PHE A 1052 0.33 18.09 -13.34
N CYS A 1053 -0.66 18.83 -13.83
CA CYS A 1053 -1.91 19.04 -13.09
C CYS A 1053 -2.93 17.96 -13.51
N PRO A 1054 -3.44 17.11 -12.60
CA PRO A 1054 -4.38 16.03 -12.96
C PRO A 1054 -5.80 16.55 -13.23
N ALA A 1055 -6.69 15.67 -13.71
CA ALA A 1055 -8.08 16.01 -14.07
C ALA A 1055 -8.88 16.64 -12.93
N GLY A 1056 -8.62 16.23 -11.68
CA GLY A 1056 -9.29 16.75 -10.48
C GLY A 1056 -8.76 18.10 -9.99
N TYR A 1057 -7.73 18.68 -10.61
CA TYR A 1057 -7.19 19.98 -10.24
C TYR A 1057 -8.26 21.10 -10.33
N PRO A 1058 -8.37 22.00 -9.33
CA PRO A 1058 -7.51 22.17 -8.15
C PRO A 1058 -7.95 21.39 -6.90
N ASN A 1059 -8.91 20.47 -6.99
CA ASN A 1059 -9.31 19.67 -5.82
C ASN A 1059 -8.18 18.73 -5.39
N ASP A 1060 -7.46 18.18 -6.37
CA ASP A 1060 -6.24 17.40 -6.18
C ASP A 1060 -4.99 18.27 -6.42
N PRO A 1061 -3.88 18.02 -5.70
CA PRO A 1061 -2.61 18.73 -5.92
C PRO A 1061 -1.98 18.41 -7.28
N PRO A 1062 -1.05 19.25 -7.77
CA PRO A 1062 -0.23 18.91 -8.94
C PRO A 1062 0.76 17.77 -8.59
N VAL A 1063 1.17 17.01 -9.61
CA VAL A 1063 2.25 16.03 -9.53
C VAL A 1063 3.53 16.69 -10.02
N MET A 1064 4.65 16.50 -9.30
CA MET A 1064 5.91 17.17 -9.60
C MET A 1064 7.11 16.23 -9.42
N MET A 1065 8.02 16.22 -10.40
CA MET A 1065 9.25 15.41 -10.38
C MET A 1065 10.47 16.23 -10.77
N VAL A 1066 11.60 16.01 -10.10
CA VAL A 1066 12.92 16.50 -10.53
C VAL A 1066 13.40 15.74 -11.75
N TYR A 1067 13.77 16.45 -12.80
CA TYR A 1067 14.20 15.88 -14.07
C TYR A 1067 15.69 15.57 -14.11
N ASN A 1068 16.55 16.53 -13.75
CA ASN A 1068 18.00 16.45 -13.95
C ASN A 1068 18.76 15.79 -12.79
N THR A 1069 18.36 14.57 -12.38
CA THR A 1069 19.01 13.80 -11.30
C THR A 1069 20.25 13.01 -11.75
N GLY A 1070 20.83 13.33 -12.91
CA GLY A 1070 21.97 12.58 -13.46
C GLY A 1070 21.62 11.12 -13.83
N GLY A 1071 20.35 10.85 -14.16
CA GLY A 1071 19.88 9.50 -14.48
C GLY A 1071 19.68 8.58 -13.28
N GLY A 1072 19.35 9.14 -12.11
CA GLY A 1072 19.21 8.39 -10.85
C GLY A 1072 20.43 8.45 -9.94
N LYS A 1073 21.42 9.28 -10.26
CA LYS A 1073 22.71 9.36 -9.54
C LYS A 1073 22.72 10.43 -8.44
N ALA A 1074 21.91 11.49 -8.59
CA ALA A 1074 21.90 12.64 -7.68
C ALA A 1074 20.63 12.69 -6.82
N ARG A 1075 20.79 12.48 -5.50
CA ARG A 1075 19.80 12.87 -4.48
C ARG A 1075 20.20 14.25 -3.97
N TYR A 1076 19.52 15.30 -4.41
CA TYR A 1076 19.91 16.69 -4.11
C TYR A 1076 19.50 17.14 -2.70
N ASN A 1077 18.51 16.52 -2.10
CA ASN A 1077 18.01 16.90 -0.79
C ASN A 1077 17.29 15.70 -0.15
N PRO A 1078 17.11 15.65 1.17
CA PRO A 1078 16.25 14.65 1.80
C PRO A 1078 14.86 14.57 1.16
N ASN A 1079 14.32 15.70 0.69
CA ASN A 1079 13.05 15.81 0.00
C ASN A 1079 13.14 15.75 -1.54
N LEU A 1080 14.33 15.72 -2.15
CA LEU A 1080 14.55 15.62 -3.60
C LEU A 1080 15.32 14.34 -3.93
N TYR A 1081 14.57 13.31 -4.28
CA TYR A 1081 15.07 11.94 -4.41
C TYR A 1081 15.78 11.75 -5.74
N ALA A 1082 16.68 10.75 -5.79
CA ALA A 1082 17.42 10.42 -7.00
C ALA A 1082 16.51 9.91 -8.14
N ASP A 1083 15.39 9.27 -7.80
CA ASP A 1083 14.35 8.86 -8.75
C ASP A 1083 13.47 10.02 -9.25
N GLY A 1084 13.75 11.25 -8.81
CA GLY A 1084 13.03 12.45 -9.18
C GLY A 1084 11.88 12.82 -8.23
N LYS A 1085 11.53 11.99 -7.23
CA LYS A 1085 10.41 12.30 -6.33
C LYS A 1085 10.66 13.58 -5.52
N VAL A 1086 9.63 14.43 -5.45
CA VAL A 1086 9.59 15.63 -4.59
C VAL A 1086 8.68 15.37 -3.39
N CYS A 1087 9.21 15.54 -2.17
CA CYS A 1087 8.46 15.41 -0.92
C CYS A 1087 8.10 16.80 -0.36
N LEU A 1088 6.82 17.16 -0.42
CA LEU A 1088 6.28 18.41 0.12
C LEU A 1088 4.85 18.17 0.60
N SER A 1089 4.47 18.73 1.76
CA SER A 1089 3.12 18.59 2.33
C SER A 1089 2.03 19.14 1.40
N LEU A 1090 2.30 20.26 0.72
CA LEU A 1090 1.43 20.83 -0.32
C LEU A 1090 1.20 19.90 -1.51
N LEU A 1091 2.10 18.94 -1.77
CA LEU A 1091 1.94 17.95 -2.83
C LEU A 1091 1.29 16.65 -2.33
N GLY A 1092 0.94 16.57 -1.04
CA GLY A 1092 0.49 15.32 -0.40
C GLY A 1092 1.61 14.27 -0.28
N THR A 1093 2.87 14.66 -0.49
CA THR A 1093 4.00 13.75 -0.49
C THR A 1093 4.86 13.85 0.77
N TYR A 1094 4.35 14.41 1.87
CA TYR A 1094 5.05 14.46 3.16
C TYR A 1094 4.05 14.48 4.34
N ASN A 1095 4.27 13.63 5.36
CA ASN A 1095 3.26 13.27 6.37
C ASN A 1095 3.33 14.06 7.70
N SER A 1096 4.37 14.88 7.95
CA SER A 1096 4.55 15.54 9.26
C SER A 1096 3.87 16.90 9.40
N GLY A 1097 3.11 17.34 8.40
CA GLY A 1097 2.50 18.67 8.40
C GLY A 1097 1.14 18.73 9.09
N HIS A 1098 0.84 19.85 9.76
CA HIS A 1098 -0.51 20.15 10.24
C HIS A 1098 -1.52 20.13 9.08
N THR A 1099 -2.80 19.87 9.35
CA THR A 1099 -3.85 19.84 8.31
C THR A 1099 -3.92 21.12 7.46
N SER A 1100 -3.46 22.25 8.01
CA SER A 1100 -3.33 23.53 7.31
C SER A 1100 -2.20 23.61 6.27
N GLU A 1101 -1.23 22.70 6.33
CA GLU A 1101 -0.06 22.65 5.43
C GLU A 1101 -0.28 21.70 4.25
N LYS A 1102 -1.36 20.90 4.29
CA LYS A 1102 -1.77 20.04 3.19
C LYS A 1102 -2.41 20.87 2.08
N TRP A 1103 -2.46 20.29 0.86
CA TRP A 1103 -3.13 20.91 -0.28
C TRP A 1103 -4.56 21.36 0.07
N ASN A 1104 -4.85 22.64 -0.15
CA ASN A 1104 -6.18 23.20 0.00
C ASN A 1104 -6.63 23.82 -1.32
N PRO A 1105 -7.67 23.27 -1.98
CA PRO A 1105 -8.14 23.73 -3.29
C PRO A 1105 -8.51 25.22 -3.36
N ALA A 1106 -8.82 25.84 -2.21
CA ALA A 1106 -9.21 27.25 -2.13
C ALA A 1106 -8.03 28.19 -1.87
N LEU A 1107 -6.92 27.69 -1.30
CA LEU A 1107 -5.81 28.52 -0.82
C LEU A 1107 -4.45 28.19 -1.47
N SER A 1108 -4.27 26.96 -1.95
CA SER A 1108 -3.04 26.47 -2.53
C SER A 1108 -2.88 26.86 -4.00
N SER A 1109 -1.63 27.01 -4.47
CA SER A 1109 -1.32 27.32 -5.87
C SER A 1109 0.02 26.73 -6.31
N ILE A 1110 0.24 26.64 -7.63
CA ILE A 1110 1.52 26.22 -8.22
C ILE A 1110 2.65 27.16 -7.76
N TYR A 1111 2.37 28.46 -7.68
CA TYR A 1111 3.31 29.45 -7.15
C TYR A 1111 3.82 29.10 -5.74
N GLN A 1112 2.91 28.72 -4.84
CA GLN A 1112 3.28 28.35 -3.47
C GLN A 1112 4.13 27.07 -3.44
N VAL A 1113 3.85 26.10 -4.31
CA VAL A 1113 4.69 24.90 -4.45
C VAL A 1113 6.11 25.29 -4.89
N LEU A 1114 6.24 26.08 -5.95
CA LEU A 1114 7.54 26.52 -6.49
C LEU A 1114 8.35 27.29 -5.45
N LEU A 1115 7.73 28.23 -4.75
CA LEU A 1115 8.39 28.98 -3.67
C LEU A 1115 8.76 28.08 -2.48
N SER A 1116 7.92 27.12 -2.11
CA SER A 1116 8.22 26.21 -0.99
C SER A 1116 9.45 25.36 -1.30
N ILE A 1117 9.62 24.90 -2.54
CA ILE A 1117 10.83 24.20 -2.97
C ILE A 1117 12.05 25.11 -2.82
N GLN A 1118 11.99 26.33 -3.33
CA GLN A 1118 13.14 27.25 -3.25
C GLN A 1118 13.47 27.64 -1.80
N SER A 1119 12.47 27.84 -0.94
CA SER A 1119 12.66 28.40 0.42
C SER A 1119 12.80 27.37 1.55
N GLN A 1120 12.21 26.17 1.41
CA GLN A 1120 12.20 25.14 2.46
C GLN A 1120 13.05 23.93 2.10
N ILE A 1121 13.31 23.70 0.81
CA ILE A 1121 14.09 22.54 0.35
C ILE A 1121 15.51 22.97 -0.03
N LEU A 1122 15.66 23.99 -0.88
CA LEU A 1122 16.97 24.47 -1.33
C LEU A 1122 17.64 25.40 -0.30
N VAL A 1123 17.83 24.90 0.92
CA VAL A 1123 18.29 25.67 2.09
C VAL A 1123 19.79 25.51 2.37
N THR A 1124 20.32 26.34 3.27
CA THR A 1124 21.75 26.35 3.65
C THR A 1124 22.20 25.09 4.39
N ASP A 1125 21.30 24.49 5.16
CA ASP A 1125 21.53 23.23 5.87
C ASP A 1125 20.47 22.18 5.48
N PRO A 1126 20.63 21.51 4.32
CA PRO A 1126 19.69 20.50 3.85
C PRO A 1126 19.51 19.32 4.80
N MET A 1127 20.46 19.06 5.70
CA MET A 1127 20.36 17.95 6.65
C MET A 1127 19.21 18.13 7.63
N THR A 1128 18.77 19.37 7.91
CA THR A 1128 17.61 19.62 8.77
C THR A 1128 16.32 19.05 8.20
N ASN A 1129 16.30 18.75 6.90
CA ASN A 1129 15.13 18.19 6.23
C ASN A 1129 15.02 16.66 6.36
N GLU A 1130 16.05 15.98 6.90
CA GLU A 1130 15.93 14.56 7.25
C GLU A 1130 15.03 14.40 8.49
N PRO A 1131 14.11 13.41 8.51
CA PRO A 1131 13.32 13.09 9.68
C PRO A 1131 14.22 12.82 10.90
N LEU A 1132 13.90 13.45 12.04
CA LEU A 1132 14.60 13.28 13.35
C LEU A 1132 16.00 13.92 13.45
N SER A 1133 16.39 14.78 12.49
CA SER A 1133 17.67 15.53 12.50
C SER A 1133 17.76 16.59 13.61
N GLU A 1134 16.63 17.01 14.20
CA GLU A 1134 16.55 17.99 15.30
C GLU A 1134 17.42 17.61 16.51
N THR A 1135 17.74 16.32 16.66
CA THR A 1135 18.56 15.77 17.75
C THR A 1135 20.05 16.10 17.65
N MET A 1136 20.55 16.47 16.46
CA MET A 1136 21.96 16.83 16.23
C MET A 1136 22.19 18.31 15.92
N ALA A 1137 21.12 19.08 15.70
CA ALA A 1137 21.18 20.51 15.42
C ALA A 1137 21.87 21.26 16.57
N GLY A 1138 22.82 22.16 16.22
CA GLY A 1138 23.56 22.97 17.19
C GLY A 1138 24.71 22.25 17.92
N THR A 1139 24.98 20.98 17.62
CA THR A 1139 26.13 20.23 18.17
C THR A 1139 27.36 20.32 17.25
N ALA A 1140 28.56 20.15 17.81
CA ALA A 1140 29.80 20.10 17.02
C ALA A 1140 29.84 18.89 16.05
N GLU A 1141 29.25 17.76 16.48
CA GLU A 1141 29.13 16.56 15.65
C GLU A 1141 28.13 16.75 14.50
N GLY A 1142 26.96 17.35 14.77
CA GLY A 1142 26.00 17.73 13.75
C GLY A 1142 26.60 18.68 12.71
N SER A 1143 27.36 19.68 13.17
CA SER A 1143 28.04 20.65 12.29
C SER A 1143 29.04 19.98 11.33
N ALA A 1144 29.80 18.98 11.81
CA ALA A 1144 30.74 18.23 10.97
C ALA A 1144 30.00 17.36 9.92
N LYS A 1145 28.91 16.69 10.31
CA LYS A 1145 28.07 15.92 9.39
C LYS A 1145 27.41 16.80 8.32
N THR A 1146 26.89 17.96 8.71
CA THR A 1146 26.33 18.95 7.78
C THR A 1146 27.38 19.43 6.78
N ALA A 1147 28.61 19.73 7.24
CA ALA A 1147 29.69 20.14 6.33
C ALA A 1147 30.04 19.05 5.31
N GLU A 1148 30.13 17.79 5.73
CA GLU A 1148 30.38 16.67 4.84
C GLU A 1148 29.24 16.45 3.84
N TYR A 1149 27.99 16.51 4.31
CA TYR A 1149 26.80 16.43 3.46
C TYR A 1149 26.81 17.53 2.41
N ASN A 1150 27.05 18.78 2.82
CA ASN A 1150 27.09 19.93 1.93
C ASN A 1150 28.17 19.80 0.87
N SER A 1151 29.39 19.37 1.21
CA SER A 1151 30.45 19.16 0.21
C SER A 1151 30.15 18.05 -0.78
N ARG A 1152 29.50 16.97 -0.36
CA ARG A 1152 29.03 15.92 -1.29
C ARG A 1152 27.92 16.43 -2.20
N LEU A 1153 27.00 17.22 -1.67
CA LEU A 1153 25.94 17.84 -2.45
C LEU A 1153 26.50 18.83 -3.48
N GLN A 1154 27.45 19.68 -3.09
CA GLN A 1154 28.14 20.61 -3.98
C GLN A 1154 28.79 19.90 -5.17
N LEU A 1155 29.38 18.72 -4.95
CA LEU A 1155 29.92 17.88 -6.02
C LEU A 1155 28.83 17.43 -7.00
N LEU A 1156 27.68 16.97 -6.51
CA LEU A 1156 26.53 16.59 -7.34
C LEU A 1156 25.95 17.78 -8.11
N VAL A 1157 25.88 18.95 -7.50
CA VAL A 1157 25.41 20.19 -8.13
C VAL A 1157 26.34 20.60 -9.26
N MET A 1158 27.66 20.61 -9.05
CA MET A 1158 28.63 20.90 -10.12
C MET A 1158 28.53 19.91 -11.28
N ARG A 1159 28.36 18.62 -10.99
CA ARG A 1159 28.23 17.57 -12.01
C ARG A 1159 26.92 17.71 -12.81
N HIS A 1160 25.79 17.69 -12.13
CA HIS A 1160 24.49 17.42 -12.75
C HIS A 1160 23.59 18.66 -12.91
N ALA A 1161 23.71 19.64 -12.00
CA ALA A 1161 22.94 20.88 -12.06
C ALA A 1161 23.70 22.03 -12.76
N MET A 1162 24.99 21.83 -13.07
CA MET A 1162 25.82 22.80 -13.80
C MET A 1162 26.44 22.20 -15.07
N ALA A 1163 27.39 21.27 -14.94
CA ALA A 1163 28.13 20.76 -16.11
C ALA A 1163 27.23 19.99 -17.09
N ASP A 1164 26.39 19.07 -16.60
CA ASP A 1164 25.45 18.35 -17.47
C ASP A 1164 24.41 19.28 -18.10
N MET A 1165 23.95 20.30 -17.36
CA MET A 1165 23.03 21.32 -17.89
C MET A 1165 23.67 22.11 -19.03
N LEU A 1166 24.96 22.46 -18.92
CA LEU A 1166 25.71 23.13 -19.98
C LEU A 1166 25.96 22.25 -21.20
N MET A 1167 26.23 20.96 -20.98
CA MET A 1167 26.56 20.03 -22.06
C MET A 1167 25.31 19.50 -22.77
N HIS A 1168 24.24 19.25 -22.04
CA HIS A 1168 23.02 18.59 -22.50
C HIS A 1168 21.78 19.25 -21.87
N PRO A 1169 21.50 20.53 -22.17
CA PRO A 1169 20.37 21.24 -21.58
C PRO A 1169 19.04 20.55 -21.94
N PRO A 1170 18.15 20.30 -20.96
CA PRO A 1170 16.83 19.72 -21.23
C PRO A 1170 16.02 20.54 -22.24
N PRO A 1171 15.19 19.90 -23.09
CA PRO A 1171 14.34 20.62 -24.04
C PRO A 1171 13.49 21.70 -23.36
N GLY A 1172 13.41 22.88 -23.96
CA GLY A 1172 12.69 24.04 -23.43
C GLY A 1172 13.48 24.90 -22.43
N THR A 1173 14.70 24.49 -22.05
CA THR A 1173 15.50 25.22 -21.04
C THR A 1173 16.77 25.85 -21.61
N GLN A 1174 17.09 25.61 -22.89
CA GLN A 1174 18.40 25.92 -23.48
C GLN A 1174 18.79 27.39 -23.32
N GLU A 1175 17.87 28.31 -23.60
CA GLU A 1175 18.13 29.75 -23.51
C GLU A 1175 18.33 30.22 -22.06
N ILE A 1176 17.52 29.70 -21.13
CA ILE A 1176 17.64 30.00 -19.69
C ILE A 1176 19.01 29.54 -19.19
N VAL A 1177 19.40 28.30 -19.53
CA VAL A 1177 20.67 27.69 -19.13
C VAL A 1177 21.84 28.53 -19.64
N PHE A 1178 21.86 28.82 -20.93
CA PHE A 1178 22.95 29.57 -21.55
C PHE A 1178 23.10 30.96 -20.93
N ARG A 1179 22.00 31.73 -20.80
CA ARG A 1179 22.04 33.09 -20.23
C ARG A 1179 22.43 33.09 -18.75
N HIS A 1180 21.89 32.17 -17.96
CA HIS A 1180 22.20 32.02 -16.54
C HIS A 1180 23.70 31.82 -16.32
N PHE A 1181 24.29 30.81 -16.97
CA PHE A 1181 25.70 30.50 -16.81
C PHE A 1181 26.61 31.58 -17.42
N ARG A 1182 26.21 32.19 -18.55
CA ARG A 1182 26.97 33.31 -19.14
C ARG A 1182 27.06 34.50 -18.18
N LEU A 1183 25.95 34.92 -17.58
CA LEU A 1183 25.91 36.07 -16.69
C LEU A 1183 26.60 35.78 -15.34
N LEU A 1184 26.42 34.57 -14.80
CA LEU A 1184 26.97 34.21 -13.48
C LEU A 1184 28.35 33.54 -13.54
N ARG A 1185 28.98 33.37 -14.71
CA ARG A 1185 30.26 32.64 -14.88
C ARG A 1185 31.34 33.01 -13.86
N HIS A 1186 31.50 34.30 -13.58
CA HIS A 1186 32.53 34.78 -12.65
C HIS A 1186 32.17 34.46 -11.19
N ARG A 1187 30.88 34.61 -10.84
CA ARG A 1187 30.37 34.29 -9.51
C ARG A 1187 30.44 32.79 -9.24
N ILE A 1188 30.02 31.96 -10.19
CA ILE A 1188 30.11 30.49 -10.10
C ILE A 1188 31.57 30.07 -9.97
N ALA A 1189 32.50 30.66 -10.74
CA ALA A 1189 33.92 30.38 -10.62
C ALA A 1189 34.49 30.67 -9.22
N ILE A 1190 34.04 31.75 -8.58
CA ILE A 1190 34.40 32.08 -7.19
C ILE A 1190 33.80 31.06 -6.22
N THR A 1191 32.52 30.73 -6.40
CA THR A 1191 31.77 29.78 -5.54
C THR A 1191 32.39 28.39 -5.55
N VAL A 1192 32.71 27.83 -6.73
CA VAL A 1192 33.28 26.47 -6.80
C VAL A 1192 34.70 26.41 -6.23
N ARG A 1193 35.51 27.47 -6.42
CA ARG A 1193 36.84 27.58 -5.79
C ARG A 1193 36.75 27.72 -4.26
N ARG A 1194 35.69 28.36 -3.75
CA ARG A 1194 35.38 28.40 -2.31
C ARG A 1194 35.05 27.00 -1.80
N TRP A 1195 34.16 26.26 -2.47
CA TRP A 1195 33.79 24.89 -2.09
C TRP A 1195 34.99 23.94 -2.04
N VAL A 1196 35.92 24.01 -3.01
CA VAL A 1196 37.17 23.23 -2.99
C VAL A 1196 38.01 23.54 -1.73
N ARG A 1197 38.15 24.82 -1.37
CA ARG A 1197 38.93 25.23 -0.18
C ARG A 1197 38.29 24.79 1.13
N GLU A 1198 36.96 24.87 1.21
CA GLU A 1198 36.18 24.56 2.41
C GLU A 1198 35.92 23.06 2.60
N ALA A 1199 36.31 22.22 1.63
CA ALA A 1199 36.12 20.78 1.68
C ALA A 1199 36.68 20.17 2.99
N PRO A 1200 35.88 19.37 3.72
CA PRO A 1200 36.21 18.89 5.06
C PRO A 1200 37.26 17.76 5.06
N SER A 1201 37.49 17.11 3.92
CA SER A 1201 38.47 16.03 3.77
C SER A 1201 39.31 16.19 2.51
N ALA A 1202 40.52 15.63 2.51
CA ALA A 1202 41.44 15.67 1.37
C ALA A 1202 40.88 14.92 0.14
N ASP A 1203 40.17 13.81 0.36
CA ASP A 1203 39.52 13.04 -0.70
C ASP A 1203 38.43 13.87 -1.40
N LEU A 1204 37.50 14.44 -0.63
CA LEU A 1204 36.44 15.29 -1.19
C LEU A 1204 37.02 16.53 -1.86
N ARG A 1205 38.09 17.11 -1.30
CA ARG A 1205 38.79 18.23 -1.92
C ARG A 1205 39.31 17.88 -3.30
N GLY A 1206 39.93 16.71 -3.47
CA GLY A 1206 40.42 16.24 -4.77
C GLY A 1206 39.29 16.07 -5.78
N LYS A 1207 38.19 15.42 -5.37
CA LYS A 1207 37.00 15.22 -6.23
C LYS A 1207 36.36 16.56 -6.63
N LEU A 1208 36.24 17.50 -5.68
CA LEU A 1208 35.71 18.84 -5.95
C LEU A 1208 36.63 19.64 -6.88
N ASP A 1209 37.96 19.55 -6.70
CA ASP A 1209 38.93 20.28 -7.52
C ASP A 1209 38.91 19.81 -8.98
N GLU A 1210 38.87 18.49 -9.20
CA GLU A 1210 38.75 17.90 -10.53
C GLU A 1210 37.46 18.34 -11.24
N GLN A 1211 36.32 18.28 -10.56
CA GLN A 1211 35.05 18.72 -11.16
C GLN A 1211 34.98 20.23 -11.34
N ALA A 1212 35.55 21.01 -10.43
CA ALA A 1212 35.65 22.46 -10.57
C ALA A 1212 36.51 22.83 -11.79
N ALA A 1213 37.63 22.15 -12.01
CA ALA A 1213 38.47 22.37 -13.19
C ALA A 1213 37.70 22.11 -14.50
N ARG A 1214 36.97 21.00 -14.57
CA ARG A 1214 36.12 20.66 -15.71
C ARG A 1214 35.03 21.72 -15.96
N LEU A 1215 34.34 22.14 -14.89
CA LEU A 1215 33.28 23.16 -15.01
C LEU A 1215 33.84 24.52 -15.42
N LEU A 1216 35.00 24.92 -14.89
CA LEU A 1216 35.67 26.17 -15.28
C LEU A 1216 36.09 26.17 -16.74
N GLU A 1217 36.50 25.01 -17.28
CA GLU A 1217 36.77 24.86 -18.71
C GLU A 1217 35.49 25.07 -19.56
N LEU A 1218 34.36 24.52 -19.13
CA LEU A 1218 33.07 24.72 -19.80
C LEU A 1218 32.62 26.19 -19.73
N LEU A 1219 32.72 26.81 -18.56
CA LEU A 1219 32.37 28.23 -18.37
C LEU A 1219 33.29 29.16 -19.17
N GLY A 1220 34.55 28.79 -19.39
CA GLY A 1220 35.49 29.56 -20.22
C GLY A 1220 35.19 29.50 -21.73
N LYS A 1221 34.35 28.55 -22.17
CA LYS A 1221 33.88 28.45 -23.57
C LYS A 1221 32.63 29.30 -23.85
N LEU A 1222 31.97 29.80 -22.81
CA LEU A 1222 30.81 30.72 -22.86
C LEU A 1222 31.27 32.18 -22.88
#